data_AF-A0A812JEU4-F1
#
_entry.id   AF-A0A812JEU4-F1
#
_cell.length_a   1.000
_cell.length_b   1.000
_cell.length_c   1.000
_cell.angle_alpha   90.00
_cell.angle_beta   90.00
_cell.angle_gamma   90.00
#
_symmetry.space_group_name_H-M   'P 1'
#
loop_
_entity.id
_entity.type
_entity.pdbx_description
1 polymer ?
#
loop_
_entity_poly.entity_id
_entity_poly.type
_entity_poly.pdbx_seq_one_letter_code
_entity_poly.pdbx_strand_id
1 'polypeptide(L)'
;MQRRSRYGGDDEYYVQVREHRAALESGDFAGLDELRNRQAGQLAPAVQVASEATKAKEVFRKYIDSVLAKSAKLRALIRDICKTYDDPLAVKRPASCVSQIEFARAMTEEFGEEATAAAGVREWAQSGLSNSERDVHRVIKRQGLRLELEFSHMQLGTELCIDWLRPMTWLKYIVEHNLWFHLAGLTSPDLKQCQATWSGYWERFCRLNPDFDMPAGFDAQNTAAVYIHGDEGRTLKKAALMIMGFQSCLGYGCSVNGRTRKRKADGDIGFQLNYAGHSFTTRFVTNIMSKQVTESSFDMAAGELAKDLSDCLLIGYTCGGVTYRLCVIACKGDWPFLLRAGLFTRHFSRSIKKLGNEARGKGVCHLCMAGTESYPAEECGYTDPKWLHTVPAPPPWSRTPPLLRHLPSSRSDPATFFQPDLWHTVHQGIGKSFAASCITMLIFILPVYSCLTMEKRWETVGTDYVSWCKANKRQAFVTKITSSMVNYGDSSGAVGGWHKGALTANLLLWLECVLTQNTCMGVQKVIIAARAAQCINSMFRFLYNAGAFLSMSEGAYVSKQGLLFLRCYCELAQIFFSEGKPAMFPLIPKLHSLDHLMLRVHFDCHKCGFSCNPLATGCQQDEDVVGRVSRVSRRVSIRQVIRRTFERYLAGSFAVWVESGLLIAK
;
A
#
# COMPACT_ATOMS: atom_id res chain seq x y z
N MET A 1 -72.53 -42.28 -24.92
CA MET A 1 -71.31 -41.42 -24.90
C MET A 1 -71.78 -39.98 -25.02
N GLN A 2 -71.23 -39.06 -24.22
CA GLN A 2 -71.55 -37.61 -24.14
C GLN A 2 -72.63 -37.14 -23.14
N ARG A 3 -72.27 -36.03 -22.47
CA ARG A 3 -73.07 -34.88 -21.97
C ARG A 3 -73.95 -34.97 -20.69
N ARG A 4 -73.97 -33.79 -20.04
CA ARG A 4 -74.73 -33.27 -18.86
C ARG A 4 -74.12 -33.64 -17.49
N SER A 5 -73.93 -32.76 -16.52
CA SER A 5 -74.58 -31.48 -16.14
C SER A 5 -73.65 -30.68 -15.20
N ARG A 6 -73.66 -29.34 -15.28
CA ARG A 6 -73.78 -28.39 -14.14
C ARG A 6 -73.59 -26.94 -14.60
N TYR A 7 -74.70 -26.27 -14.91
CA TYR A 7 -74.87 -24.82 -14.80
C TYR A 7 -75.88 -24.59 -13.68
N GLY A 8 -75.56 -23.72 -12.74
CA GLY A 8 -76.40 -23.32 -11.62
C GLY A 8 -75.64 -22.28 -10.82
N GLY A 9 -75.84 -21.00 -11.13
CA GLY A 9 -75.10 -19.92 -10.49
C GLY A 9 -75.26 -18.50 -11.04
N ASP A 10 -76.08 -18.25 -12.07
CA ASP A 10 -76.23 -16.89 -12.66
C ASP A 10 -77.67 -16.33 -12.65
N ASP A 11 -78.66 -17.01 -12.05
CA ASP A 11 -80.06 -16.51 -12.03
C ASP A 11 -80.41 -15.64 -10.80
N GLU A 12 -79.67 -15.71 -9.69
CA GLU A 12 -80.06 -15.05 -8.43
C GLU A 12 -79.74 -13.55 -8.41
N TYR A 13 -78.68 -13.13 -9.12
CA TYR A 13 -78.28 -11.72 -9.24
C TYR A 13 -79.27 -10.91 -10.10
N TYR A 14 -79.78 -11.50 -11.19
CA TYR A 14 -80.73 -10.83 -12.07
C TYR A 14 -82.14 -10.76 -11.47
N VAL A 15 -82.51 -11.69 -10.57
CA VAL A 15 -83.74 -11.60 -9.76
C VAL A 15 -83.66 -10.43 -8.79
N GLN A 16 -82.54 -10.28 -8.05
CA GLN A 16 -82.35 -9.19 -7.08
C GLN A 16 -82.36 -7.80 -7.73
N VAL A 17 -81.76 -7.66 -8.91
CA VAL A 17 -81.78 -6.39 -9.66
C VAL A 17 -83.19 -6.05 -10.18
N ARG A 18 -84.01 -7.05 -10.54
CA ARG A 18 -85.41 -6.86 -10.95
C ARG A 18 -86.29 -6.44 -9.79
N GLU A 19 -86.11 -7.05 -8.62
CA GLU A 19 -86.85 -6.70 -7.39
C GLU A 19 -86.50 -5.29 -6.90
N HIS A 20 -85.21 -4.91 -6.92
CA HIS A 20 -84.76 -3.56 -6.54
C HIS A 20 -85.33 -2.48 -7.47
N ARG A 21 -85.43 -2.78 -8.76
CA ARG A 21 -86.01 -1.89 -9.77
C ARG A 21 -87.52 -1.76 -9.63
N ALA A 22 -88.24 -2.86 -9.37
CA ALA A 22 -89.68 -2.85 -9.16
C ALA A 22 -90.08 -2.08 -7.89
N ALA A 23 -89.30 -2.16 -6.81
CA ALA A 23 -89.52 -1.41 -5.57
C ALA A 23 -89.24 0.10 -5.73
N LEU A 24 -88.21 0.47 -6.51
CA LEU A 24 -87.91 1.87 -6.83
C LEU A 24 -88.97 2.52 -7.74
N GLU A 25 -89.53 1.75 -8.68
CA GLU A 25 -90.56 2.23 -9.60
C GLU A 25 -91.95 2.32 -8.93
N SER A 26 -92.23 1.53 -7.88
CA SER A 26 -93.51 1.53 -7.14
C SER A 26 -93.56 2.52 -5.97
N GLY A 27 -92.43 3.09 -5.56
CA GLY A 27 -92.35 4.00 -4.40
C GLY A 27 -92.48 3.31 -3.04
N ASP A 28 -92.31 1.99 -2.97
CA ASP A 28 -92.28 1.24 -1.70
C ASP A 28 -90.91 1.33 -1.03
N PHE A 29 -90.71 2.39 -0.24
CA PHE A 29 -89.46 2.65 0.46
C PHE A 29 -89.20 1.71 1.65
N ALA A 30 -90.22 1.03 2.19
CA ALA A 30 -90.03 0.11 3.31
C ALA A 30 -89.39 -1.21 2.87
N GLY A 31 -89.79 -1.75 1.70
CA GLY A 31 -89.14 -2.93 1.11
C GLY A 31 -87.68 -2.69 0.68
N LEU A 32 -87.35 -1.45 0.28
CA LEU A 32 -85.98 -1.02 -0.05
C LEU A 32 -85.05 -1.03 1.17
N ASP A 33 -85.53 -0.61 2.34
CA ASP A 33 -84.74 -0.63 3.57
C ASP A 33 -84.54 -2.06 4.11
N GLU A 34 -85.49 -2.97 3.92
CA GLU A 34 -85.33 -4.38 4.29
C GLU A 34 -84.30 -5.11 3.39
N LEU A 35 -84.28 -4.81 2.08
CA LEU A 35 -83.26 -5.27 1.14
C LEU A 35 -81.87 -4.68 1.44
N ARG A 36 -81.80 -3.39 1.78
CA ARG A 36 -80.57 -2.72 2.23
C ARG A 36 -80.00 -3.32 3.50
N ASN A 37 -80.85 -3.66 4.47
CA ASN A 37 -80.41 -4.27 5.73
C ASN A 37 -79.93 -5.72 5.55
N ARG A 38 -80.47 -6.47 4.58
CA ARG A 38 -79.94 -7.79 4.19
C ARG A 38 -78.57 -7.69 3.50
N GLN A 39 -78.32 -6.67 2.69
CA GLN A 39 -77.00 -6.43 2.06
C GLN A 39 -75.96 -5.81 3.01
N ALA A 40 -76.38 -5.04 4.02
CA ALA A 40 -75.48 -4.46 5.03
C ALA A 40 -74.81 -5.51 5.92
N GLY A 41 -75.37 -6.72 6.04
CA GLY A 41 -74.76 -7.87 6.71
C GLY A 41 -73.64 -8.57 5.92
N GLN A 42 -73.40 -8.21 4.65
CA GLN A 42 -72.41 -8.85 3.78
C GLN A 42 -71.34 -7.91 3.20
N LEU A 43 -71.28 -6.64 3.64
CA LEU A 43 -70.29 -5.65 3.19
C LEU A 43 -69.28 -5.28 4.30
N ALA A 44 -68.59 -6.28 4.85
CA ALA A 44 -67.39 -6.10 5.67
C ALA A 44 -66.03 -6.11 4.90
N PRO A 45 -65.92 -6.50 3.61
CA PRO A 45 -64.61 -6.48 2.94
C PRO A 45 -64.47 -5.46 1.79
N ALA A 46 -65.16 -4.32 1.83
CA ALA A 46 -65.04 -3.29 0.76
C ALA A 46 -64.36 -1.98 1.18
N VAL A 47 -64.27 -1.67 2.48
CA VAL A 47 -63.54 -0.47 2.98
C VAL A 47 -62.03 -0.74 3.11
N GLN A 48 -61.62 -2.01 3.07
CA GLN A 48 -60.20 -2.41 3.18
C GLN A 48 -59.43 -2.16 1.87
N VAL A 49 -60.09 -2.29 0.71
CA VAL A 49 -59.43 -2.21 -0.62
C VAL A 49 -59.06 -0.76 -1.01
N ALA A 50 -59.85 0.25 -0.61
CA ALA A 50 -59.52 1.65 -0.89
C ALA A 50 -58.40 2.21 0.02
N SER A 51 -58.33 1.73 1.27
CA SER A 51 -57.22 2.06 2.19
C SER A 51 -55.93 1.35 1.78
N GLU A 52 -56.03 0.14 1.22
CA GLU A 52 -54.91 -0.61 0.65
C GLU A 52 -54.40 0.01 -0.65
N ALA A 53 -55.26 0.57 -1.51
CA ALA A 53 -54.81 1.28 -2.71
C ALA A 53 -54.03 2.57 -2.39
N THR A 54 -54.40 3.26 -1.30
CA THR A 54 -53.71 4.48 -0.86
C THR A 54 -52.40 4.16 -0.14
N LYS A 55 -52.39 3.12 0.73
CA LYS A 55 -51.15 2.54 1.28
C LYS A 55 -50.25 1.96 0.19
N ALA A 56 -50.81 1.33 -0.84
CA ALA A 56 -50.07 0.79 -1.97
C ALA A 56 -49.46 1.91 -2.80
N LYS A 57 -50.15 3.04 -3.02
CA LYS A 57 -49.56 4.22 -3.67
C LYS A 57 -48.44 4.85 -2.85
N GLU A 58 -48.56 4.89 -1.53
CA GLU A 58 -47.50 5.42 -0.65
C GLU A 58 -46.31 4.46 -0.51
N VAL A 59 -46.56 3.14 -0.48
CA VAL A 59 -45.54 2.09 -0.55
C VAL A 59 -44.89 2.08 -1.94
N PHE A 60 -45.64 2.31 -3.01
CA PHE A 60 -45.14 2.39 -4.38
C PHE A 60 -44.33 3.68 -4.60
N ARG A 61 -44.72 4.80 -3.99
CA ARG A 61 -43.92 6.04 -3.97
C ARG A 61 -42.65 5.86 -3.13
N LYS A 62 -42.71 5.26 -1.93
CA LYS A 62 -41.52 4.88 -1.14
C LYS A 62 -40.66 3.83 -1.85
N TYR A 63 -41.25 2.96 -2.67
CA TYR A 63 -40.56 2.00 -3.52
C TYR A 63 -39.92 2.68 -4.72
N ILE A 64 -40.58 3.64 -5.37
CA ILE A 64 -40.01 4.47 -6.44
C ILE A 64 -38.90 5.36 -5.88
N ASP A 65 -39.07 6.00 -4.72
CA ASP A 65 -38.03 6.78 -4.05
C ASP A 65 -36.87 5.88 -3.58
N SER A 66 -37.17 4.65 -3.14
CA SER A 66 -36.18 3.58 -2.89
C SER A 66 -35.49 3.13 -4.17
N VAL A 67 -36.18 3.08 -5.32
CA VAL A 67 -35.66 2.69 -6.63
C VAL A 67 -34.84 3.81 -7.28
N LEU A 68 -35.21 5.07 -7.09
CA LEU A 68 -34.42 6.23 -7.44
C LEU A 68 -33.16 6.32 -6.56
N ALA A 69 -33.27 5.95 -5.27
CA ALA A 69 -32.11 5.67 -4.40
C ALA A 69 -31.34 4.38 -4.78
N LYS A 70 -31.97 3.41 -5.48
CA LYS A 70 -31.30 2.22 -6.02
C LYS A 70 -30.39 2.53 -7.20
N SER A 71 -30.53 3.66 -7.91
CA SER A 71 -29.49 4.08 -8.87
C SER A 71 -28.17 4.43 -8.16
N ALA A 72 -28.25 4.93 -6.91
CA ALA A 72 -27.08 5.18 -6.06
C ALA A 72 -26.56 3.87 -5.44
N LYS A 73 -27.43 2.93 -5.04
CA LYS A 73 -26.98 1.58 -4.61
C LYS A 73 -26.39 0.78 -5.75
N LEU A 74 -26.90 0.89 -6.98
CA LEU A 74 -26.42 0.16 -8.15
C LEU A 74 -25.11 0.77 -8.67
N ARG A 75 -24.95 2.11 -8.60
CA ARG A 75 -23.66 2.78 -8.78
C ARG A 75 -22.67 2.48 -7.65
N ALA A 76 -23.13 2.42 -6.40
CA ALA A 76 -22.31 1.99 -5.26
C ALA A 76 -21.95 0.50 -5.36
N LEU A 77 -22.79 -0.32 -5.99
CA LEU A 77 -22.57 -1.73 -6.24
C LEU A 77 -21.63 -1.96 -7.42
N ILE A 78 -21.74 -1.18 -8.51
CA ILE A 78 -20.73 -1.13 -9.58
C ILE A 78 -19.40 -0.67 -9.00
N ARG A 79 -19.43 0.31 -8.08
CA ARG A 79 -18.27 0.73 -7.30
C ARG A 79 -17.76 -0.40 -6.41
N ASP A 80 -18.62 -1.18 -5.75
CA ASP A 80 -18.24 -2.32 -4.91
C ASP A 80 -17.74 -3.53 -5.74
N ILE A 81 -18.26 -3.72 -6.96
CA ILE A 81 -17.76 -4.64 -7.98
C ILE A 81 -16.37 -4.20 -8.44
N CYS A 82 -16.12 -2.89 -8.53
CA CYS A 82 -14.78 -2.35 -8.77
C CYS A 82 -13.89 -2.40 -7.50
N LYS A 83 -14.46 -2.34 -6.29
CA LYS A 83 -13.72 -2.46 -5.01
C LYS A 83 -13.42 -3.90 -4.61
N THR A 84 -14.15 -4.90 -5.11
CA THR A 84 -13.83 -6.32 -4.89
C THR A 84 -12.49 -6.72 -5.50
N TYR A 85 -11.91 -5.87 -6.35
CA TYR A 85 -10.51 -5.99 -6.79
C TYR A 85 -9.48 -5.67 -5.70
N ASP A 86 -9.87 -4.99 -4.62
CA ASP A 86 -8.97 -4.46 -3.57
C ASP A 86 -9.24 -4.96 -2.13
N ASP A 87 -10.43 -5.51 -1.85
CA ASP A 87 -10.81 -5.96 -0.50
C ASP A 87 -9.97 -7.17 0.02
N PRO A 88 -9.18 -7.01 1.11
CA PRO A 88 -8.44 -8.10 1.75
C PRO A 88 -9.32 -9.12 2.50
N LEU A 89 -10.58 -8.81 2.81
CA LEU A 89 -11.54 -9.68 3.49
C LEU A 89 -12.46 -10.46 2.53
N ALA A 90 -12.50 -10.11 1.23
CA ALA A 90 -13.27 -10.79 0.19
C ALA A 90 -12.73 -12.17 -0.23
N VAL A 91 -12.07 -12.89 0.69
CA VAL A 91 -11.48 -14.22 0.46
C VAL A 91 -12.54 -15.30 0.18
N LYS A 92 -13.82 -15.04 0.45
CA LYS A 92 -14.88 -16.06 0.39
C LYS A 92 -15.71 -16.12 -0.90
N ARG A 93 -15.59 -15.19 -1.86
CA ARG A 93 -16.22 -15.34 -3.18
C ARG A 93 -15.27 -14.89 -4.30
N PRO A 94 -15.06 -15.70 -5.35
CA PRO A 94 -14.24 -15.28 -6.48
C PRO A 94 -14.95 -14.14 -7.23
N ALA A 95 -14.41 -12.92 -7.14
CA ALA A 95 -14.75 -11.82 -8.04
C ALA A 95 -14.06 -12.04 -9.40
N SER A 96 -14.41 -13.13 -10.11
CA SER A 96 -13.99 -13.35 -11.49
C SER A 96 -14.89 -12.54 -12.42
N CYS A 97 -14.42 -12.20 -13.61
CA CYS A 97 -15.29 -11.55 -14.60
C CYS A 97 -16.54 -12.39 -14.89
N VAL A 98 -16.45 -13.71 -14.85
CA VAL A 98 -17.59 -14.64 -14.95
C VAL A 98 -18.63 -14.37 -13.88
N SER A 99 -18.24 -14.32 -12.60
CA SER A 99 -19.20 -14.09 -11.52
C SER A 99 -19.83 -12.69 -11.58
N GLN A 100 -19.10 -11.69 -12.09
CA GLN A 100 -19.64 -10.36 -12.32
C GLN A 100 -20.68 -10.33 -13.45
N ILE A 101 -20.46 -11.10 -14.52
CA ILE A 101 -21.43 -11.23 -15.62
C ILE A 101 -22.69 -11.96 -15.13
N GLU A 102 -22.53 -13.08 -14.43
CA GLU A 102 -23.65 -13.85 -13.86
C GLU A 102 -24.47 -13.01 -12.89
N PHE A 103 -23.79 -12.25 -12.02
CA PHE A 103 -24.44 -11.31 -11.12
C PHE A 103 -25.22 -10.24 -11.89
N ALA A 104 -24.62 -9.64 -12.92
CA ALA A 104 -25.31 -8.66 -13.75
C ALA A 104 -26.54 -9.25 -14.47
N ARG A 105 -26.49 -10.52 -14.90
CA ARG A 105 -27.66 -11.21 -15.49
C ARG A 105 -28.77 -11.40 -14.47
N ALA A 106 -28.45 -11.87 -13.26
CA ALA A 106 -29.42 -12.00 -12.18
C ALA A 106 -30.07 -10.64 -11.84
N MET A 107 -29.29 -9.57 -11.84
CA MET A 107 -29.81 -8.21 -11.64
C MET A 107 -30.74 -7.76 -12.78
N THR A 108 -30.42 -8.08 -14.03
CA THR A 108 -31.31 -7.77 -15.16
C THR A 108 -32.62 -8.55 -15.09
N GLU A 109 -32.57 -9.80 -14.63
CA GLU A 109 -33.76 -10.62 -14.38
C GLU A 109 -34.64 -10.06 -13.25
N GLU A 110 -34.04 -9.64 -12.13
CA GLU A 110 -34.76 -9.13 -10.97
C GLU A 110 -35.35 -7.72 -11.17
N PHE A 111 -34.59 -6.82 -11.80
CA PHE A 111 -34.93 -5.39 -11.88
C PHE A 111 -35.46 -4.94 -13.25
N GLY A 112 -35.39 -5.80 -14.27
CA GLY A 112 -35.82 -5.51 -15.64
C GLY A 112 -34.79 -4.73 -16.46
N GLU A 113 -34.87 -4.89 -17.79
CA GLU A 113 -33.92 -4.35 -18.77
C GLU A 113 -33.79 -2.82 -18.76
N GLU A 114 -34.88 -2.09 -18.54
CA GLU A 114 -34.87 -0.62 -18.58
C GLU A 114 -34.11 -0.05 -17.38
N ALA A 115 -34.38 -0.55 -16.17
CA ALA A 115 -33.71 -0.11 -14.96
C ALA A 115 -32.21 -0.46 -14.95
N THR A 116 -31.85 -1.66 -15.44
CA THR A 116 -30.44 -2.07 -15.53
C THR A 116 -29.70 -1.39 -16.67
N ALA A 117 -30.37 -1.02 -17.76
CA ALA A 117 -29.78 -0.18 -18.80
C ALA A 117 -29.44 1.22 -18.28
N ALA A 118 -30.37 1.86 -17.58
CA ALA A 118 -30.17 3.20 -16.99
C ALA A 118 -29.01 3.23 -15.98
N ALA A 119 -28.72 2.11 -15.33
CA ALA A 119 -27.62 1.98 -14.39
C ALA A 119 -26.33 1.39 -14.99
N GLY A 120 -26.29 1.11 -16.30
CA GLY A 120 -25.14 0.52 -16.99
C GLY A 120 -24.92 -0.98 -16.73
N VAL A 121 -25.76 -1.65 -15.96
CA VAL A 121 -25.62 -3.09 -15.63
C VAL A 121 -25.95 -4.00 -16.81
N ARG A 122 -26.87 -3.58 -17.68
CA ARG A 122 -27.27 -4.37 -18.86
C ARG A 122 -26.08 -4.76 -19.73
N GLU A 123 -25.12 -3.85 -19.94
CA GLU A 123 -23.93 -4.13 -20.74
C GLU A 123 -23.06 -5.24 -20.14
N TRP A 124 -22.98 -5.32 -18.82
CA TRP A 124 -22.28 -6.40 -18.12
C TRP A 124 -23.00 -7.73 -18.31
N ALA A 125 -24.34 -7.74 -18.20
CA ALA A 125 -25.16 -8.93 -18.38
C ALA A 125 -25.04 -9.53 -19.80
N GLN A 126 -24.90 -8.66 -20.80
CA GLN A 126 -24.72 -9.01 -22.22
C GLN A 126 -23.32 -9.52 -22.57
N SER A 127 -22.36 -9.45 -21.63
CA SER A 127 -21.00 -9.92 -21.89
C SER A 127 -20.93 -11.46 -21.98
N GLY A 128 -20.03 -11.97 -22.82
CA GLY A 128 -19.85 -13.40 -23.04
C GLY A 128 -19.07 -14.07 -21.89
N LEU A 129 -19.49 -15.25 -21.45
CA LEU A 129 -18.78 -16.02 -20.41
C LEU A 129 -17.46 -16.61 -20.93
N SER A 130 -17.40 -17.00 -22.20
CA SER A 130 -16.23 -17.62 -22.83
C SER A 130 -15.03 -16.68 -22.92
N ASN A 131 -15.26 -15.37 -23.07
CA ASN A 131 -14.23 -14.33 -23.15
C ASN A 131 -14.46 -13.24 -22.10
N SER A 132 -14.90 -13.65 -20.90
CA SER A 132 -15.39 -12.76 -19.84
C SER A 132 -14.43 -11.62 -19.49
N GLU A 133 -13.12 -11.85 -19.37
CA GLU A 133 -12.13 -10.78 -19.12
C GLU A 133 -12.14 -9.70 -20.21
N ARG A 134 -12.07 -10.13 -21.47
CA ARG A 134 -12.03 -9.20 -22.61
C ARG A 134 -13.33 -8.38 -22.66
N ASP A 135 -14.46 -9.04 -22.50
CA ASP A 135 -15.76 -8.42 -22.67
C ASP A 135 -16.07 -7.48 -21.49
N VAL A 136 -15.78 -7.90 -20.24
CA VAL A 136 -15.88 -7.02 -19.06
C VAL A 136 -14.97 -5.81 -19.17
N HIS A 137 -13.72 -5.97 -19.59
CA HIS A 137 -12.82 -4.82 -19.75
C HIS A 137 -13.27 -3.85 -20.86
N ARG A 138 -13.97 -4.33 -21.90
CA ARG A 138 -14.62 -3.44 -22.89
C ARG A 138 -15.74 -2.65 -22.24
N VAL A 139 -16.59 -3.27 -21.42
CA VAL A 139 -17.66 -2.58 -20.70
C VAL A 139 -17.08 -1.53 -19.75
N ILE A 140 -16.10 -1.89 -18.92
CA ILE A 140 -15.38 -0.97 -18.02
C ILE A 140 -14.84 0.25 -18.80
N LYS A 141 -14.22 0.01 -19.95
CA LYS A 141 -13.71 1.10 -20.81
C LYS A 141 -14.83 1.98 -21.35
N ARG A 142 -15.91 1.40 -21.90
CA ARG A 142 -17.04 2.16 -22.46
C ARG A 142 -17.73 3.02 -21.40
N GLN A 143 -17.78 2.53 -20.16
CA GLN A 143 -18.42 3.22 -19.04
C GLN A 143 -17.48 4.19 -18.30
N GLY A 144 -16.23 4.34 -18.74
CA GLY A 144 -15.27 5.24 -18.08
C GLY A 144 -14.91 4.81 -16.66
N LEU A 145 -14.99 3.51 -16.33
CA LEU A 145 -14.77 2.97 -14.97
C LEU A 145 -13.30 2.56 -14.73
N ARG A 146 -12.36 3.17 -15.45
CA ARG A 146 -10.92 2.97 -15.30
C ARG A 146 -10.17 4.24 -15.65
N LEU A 147 -8.95 4.40 -15.12
CA LEU A 147 -8.08 5.49 -15.55
C LEU A 147 -7.76 5.33 -17.05
N GLU A 148 -7.97 6.41 -17.83
CA GLU A 148 -7.78 6.42 -19.28
C GLU A 148 -6.30 6.62 -19.66
N LEU A 149 -5.46 5.68 -19.23
CA LEU A 149 -4.05 5.63 -19.62
C LEU A 149 -3.86 4.71 -20.83
N GLU A 150 -3.18 5.21 -21.84
CA GLU A 150 -2.84 4.43 -23.03
C GLU A 150 -1.66 3.50 -22.76
N PHE A 151 -1.81 2.23 -23.14
CA PHE A 151 -0.71 1.27 -23.08
C PHE A 151 0.29 1.57 -24.18
N SER A 152 1.56 1.57 -23.80
CA SER A 152 2.68 1.52 -24.73
C SER A 152 3.22 0.10 -24.79
N HIS A 153 4.01 -0.18 -25.82
CA HIS A 153 4.65 -1.47 -26.02
C HIS A 153 6.16 -1.29 -25.88
N MET A 154 6.79 -2.12 -25.06
CA MET A 154 8.23 -2.12 -24.82
C MET A 154 8.86 -3.29 -25.55
N GLN A 155 9.70 -3.00 -26.54
CA GLN A 155 10.45 -4.02 -27.27
C GLN A 155 11.70 -4.41 -26.47
N LEU A 156 11.75 -5.67 -26.04
CA LEU A 156 12.79 -6.25 -25.20
C LEU A 156 13.59 -7.29 -26.00
N GLY A 157 14.59 -6.83 -26.76
CA GLY A 157 15.31 -7.66 -27.71
C GLY A 157 14.51 -7.87 -29.01
N THR A 158 14.73 -8.98 -29.71
CA THR A 158 14.16 -9.20 -31.05
C THR A 158 12.72 -9.75 -31.03
N GLU A 159 12.39 -10.62 -30.08
CA GLU A 159 11.14 -11.39 -30.11
C GLU A 159 10.15 -11.03 -28.99
N LEU A 160 10.61 -10.41 -27.91
CA LEU A 160 9.79 -10.13 -26.74
C LEU A 160 9.29 -8.68 -26.78
N CYS A 161 7.96 -8.52 -26.74
CA CYS A 161 7.31 -7.23 -26.61
C CYS A 161 6.28 -7.30 -25.48
N ILE A 162 6.33 -6.35 -24.54
CA ILE A 162 5.43 -6.33 -23.38
C ILE A 162 4.64 -5.01 -23.29
N ASP A 163 3.43 -5.09 -22.75
CA ASP A 163 2.63 -3.90 -22.41
C ASP A 163 3.24 -3.21 -21.19
N TRP A 164 3.30 -1.88 -21.21
CA TRP A 164 3.71 -1.05 -20.08
C TRP A 164 3.02 0.32 -20.09
N LEU A 165 3.12 1.04 -18.98
CA LEU A 165 2.63 2.39 -18.83
C LEU A 165 3.83 3.33 -18.73
N ARG A 166 4.02 4.16 -19.77
CA ARG A 166 5.09 5.16 -19.80
C ARG A 166 4.90 6.19 -18.67
N PRO A 167 5.94 6.51 -17.89
CA PRO A 167 5.97 7.69 -17.03
C PRO A 167 5.40 8.97 -17.67
N MET A 168 5.70 9.24 -18.96
CA MET A 168 5.15 10.39 -19.68
C MET A 168 3.62 10.33 -19.81
N THR A 169 3.05 9.14 -20.03
CA THR A 169 1.59 8.96 -20.06
C THR A 169 0.98 9.28 -18.69
N TRP A 170 1.65 8.89 -17.59
CA TRP A 170 1.23 9.27 -16.24
C TRP A 170 1.32 10.78 -16.01
N LEU A 171 2.44 11.42 -16.38
CA LEU A 171 2.62 12.86 -16.25
C LEU A 171 1.52 13.63 -16.98
N LYS A 172 1.28 13.27 -18.26
CA LYS A 172 0.20 13.83 -19.08
C LYS A 172 -1.15 13.69 -18.37
N TYR A 173 -1.49 12.48 -17.91
CA TYR A 173 -2.76 12.21 -17.25
C TYR A 173 -2.94 13.06 -15.98
N ILE A 174 -1.90 13.14 -15.13
CA ILE A 174 -1.92 13.93 -13.89
C ILE A 174 -2.18 15.40 -14.19
N VAL A 175 -1.50 15.97 -15.19
CA VAL A 175 -1.64 17.38 -15.55
C VAL A 175 -3.00 17.66 -16.17
N GLU A 176 -3.45 16.85 -17.12
CA GLU A 176 -4.74 17.02 -17.81
C GLU A 176 -5.95 16.91 -16.88
N HIS A 177 -5.82 16.17 -15.78
CA HIS A 177 -6.85 16.02 -14.76
C HIS A 177 -6.70 17.01 -13.60
N ASN A 178 -5.81 18.01 -13.71
CA ASN A 178 -5.54 19.02 -12.69
C ASN A 178 -5.10 18.42 -11.34
N LEU A 179 -4.29 17.35 -11.37
CA LEU A 179 -3.83 16.60 -10.19
C LEU A 179 -2.37 16.90 -9.81
N TRP A 180 -1.74 17.90 -10.44
CA TRP A 180 -0.34 18.27 -10.14
C TRP A 180 -0.11 18.57 -8.65
N PHE A 181 -1.09 19.18 -8.00
CA PHE A 181 -1.08 19.51 -6.57
C PHE A 181 -0.95 18.28 -5.66
N HIS A 182 -1.39 17.11 -6.14
CA HIS A 182 -1.27 15.84 -5.41
C HIS A 182 0.19 15.44 -5.22
N LEU A 183 1.04 15.67 -6.24
CA LEU A 183 2.46 15.38 -6.16
C LEU A 183 3.17 16.29 -5.14
N ALA A 184 2.69 17.53 -4.95
CA ALA A 184 3.22 18.46 -3.96
C ALA A 184 2.68 18.21 -2.53
N GLY A 185 1.79 17.23 -2.33
CA GLY A 185 1.18 16.96 -1.02
C GLY A 185 0.12 17.97 -0.60
N LEU A 186 -0.49 18.67 -1.56
CA LEU A 186 -1.56 19.64 -1.31
C LEU A 186 -2.94 18.95 -1.39
N THR A 187 -3.92 19.46 -0.66
CA THR A 187 -5.29 18.90 -0.60
C THR A 187 -6.21 19.43 -1.70
N SER A 188 -5.82 20.50 -2.37
CA SER A 188 -6.60 21.15 -3.42
C SER A 188 -5.70 21.74 -4.50
N PRO A 189 -6.20 21.94 -5.74
CA PRO A 189 -5.45 22.60 -6.79
C PRO A 189 -5.07 24.04 -6.42
N ASP A 190 -3.77 24.31 -6.36
CA ASP A 190 -3.19 25.66 -6.23
C ASP A 190 -1.80 25.66 -6.88
N LEU A 191 -1.73 26.16 -8.12
CA LEU A 191 -0.49 26.15 -8.89
C LEU A 191 0.61 26.98 -8.22
N LYS A 192 0.27 28.15 -7.66
CA LYS A 192 1.27 29.01 -7.01
C LYS A 192 1.86 28.32 -5.78
N GLN A 193 1.02 27.66 -4.99
CA GLN A 193 1.50 26.89 -3.85
C GLN A 193 2.31 25.66 -4.29
N CYS A 194 1.97 25.00 -5.39
CA CYS A 194 2.80 23.93 -5.96
C CYS A 194 4.19 24.44 -6.32
N GLN A 195 4.26 25.58 -7.02
CA GLN A 195 5.51 26.19 -7.48
C GLN A 195 6.40 26.61 -6.31
N ALA A 196 5.81 27.22 -5.28
CA ALA A 196 6.53 27.57 -4.05
C ALA A 196 7.04 26.31 -3.32
N THR A 197 6.23 25.26 -3.25
CA THR A 197 6.62 23.98 -2.63
C THR A 197 7.79 23.35 -3.39
N TRP A 198 7.71 23.20 -4.70
CA TRP A 198 8.79 22.59 -5.46
C TRP A 198 10.07 23.41 -5.44
N SER A 199 9.98 24.74 -5.55
CA SER A 199 11.14 25.63 -5.44
C SER A 199 11.86 25.46 -4.10
N GLY A 200 11.12 25.50 -2.99
CA GLY A 200 11.71 25.32 -1.66
C GLY A 200 12.23 23.91 -1.42
N TYR A 201 11.61 22.88 -2.02
CA TYR A 201 12.11 21.51 -1.97
C TYR A 201 13.47 21.40 -2.68
N TRP A 202 13.56 21.89 -3.92
CA TRP A 202 14.79 21.85 -4.71
C TRP A 202 15.91 22.66 -4.08
N GLU A 203 15.61 23.82 -3.48
CA GLU A 203 16.59 24.58 -2.72
C GLU A 203 17.21 23.72 -1.60
N ARG A 204 16.39 23.04 -0.80
CA ARG A 204 16.86 22.16 0.28
C ARG A 204 17.59 20.94 -0.27
N PHE A 205 17.08 20.32 -1.34
CA PHE A 205 17.68 19.14 -1.96
C PHE A 205 19.07 19.46 -2.54
N CYS A 206 19.23 20.54 -3.30
CA CYS A 206 20.50 20.95 -3.89
C CYS A 206 21.53 21.35 -2.82
N ARG A 207 21.10 21.91 -1.69
CA ARG A 207 22.01 22.16 -0.55
C ARG A 207 22.55 20.88 0.07
N LEU A 208 21.75 19.81 0.14
CA LEU A 208 22.18 18.50 0.63
C LEU A 208 22.99 17.71 -0.42
N ASN A 209 22.75 17.97 -1.70
CA ASN A 209 23.34 17.25 -2.84
C ASN A 209 23.89 18.25 -3.87
N PRO A 210 24.94 19.03 -3.52
CA PRO A 210 25.44 20.10 -4.37
C PRO A 210 26.06 19.61 -5.68
N ASP A 211 26.38 18.32 -5.78
CA ASP A 211 26.98 17.67 -6.94
C ASP A 211 25.97 16.83 -7.76
N PHE A 212 24.67 16.95 -7.46
CA PHE A 212 23.62 16.29 -8.23
C PHE A 212 23.56 16.87 -9.65
N ASP A 213 23.50 16.00 -10.65
CA ASP A 213 23.59 16.35 -12.06
C ASP A 213 22.32 17.02 -12.61
N MET A 214 22.11 18.28 -12.24
CA MET A 214 20.96 19.06 -12.69
C MET A 214 21.12 19.48 -14.17
N PRO A 215 20.09 19.31 -15.02
CA PRO A 215 20.16 19.74 -16.40
C PRO A 215 20.22 21.27 -16.51
N ALA A 216 20.80 21.77 -17.60
CA ALA A 216 20.81 23.20 -17.90
C ALA A 216 19.37 23.74 -18.07
N GLY A 217 19.09 24.93 -17.52
CA GLY A 217 17.75 25.53 -17.59
C GLY A 217 16.70 24.84 -16.72
N PHE A 218 17.11 24.10 -15.69
CA PHE A 218 16.21 23.41 -14.77
C PHE A 218 15.17 24.36 -14.14
N ASP A 219 13.89 24.05 -14.36
CA ASP A 219 12.77 24.78 -13.76
C ASP A 219 12.35 24.13 -12.44
N ALA A 220 12.80 24.70 -11.32
CA ALA A 220 12.45 24.20 -9.99
C ALA A 220 10.98 24.40 -9.61
N GLN A 221 10.24 25.30 -10.26
CA GLN A 221 8.86 25.60 -9.90
C GLN A 221 7.90 24.52 -10.42
N ASN A 222 8.14 24.00 -11.61
CA ASN A 222 7.24 23.04 -12.26
C ASN A 222 7.86 21.64 -12.43
N THR A 223 8.94 21.35 -11.71
CA THR A 223 9.55 20.01 -11.69
C THR A 223 9.31 19.31 -10.37
N ALA A 224 8.56 18.20 -10.40
CA ALA A 224 8.36 17.36 -9.22
C ALA A 224 9.55 16.42 -9.02
N ALA A 225 10.05 16.32 -7.80
CA ALA A 225 11.01 15.28 -7.42
C ALA A 225 10.29 13.94 -7.20
N VAL A 226 10.80 12.88 -7.82
CA VAL A 226 10.22 11.54 -7.74
C VAL A 226 11.26 10.47 -7.38
N TYR A 227 10.78 9.38 -6.78
CA TYR A 227 11.55 8.16 -6.57
C TYR A 227 11.10 7.05 -7.52
N ILE A 228 12.04 6.26 -8.02
CA ILE A 228 11.76 4.95 -8.63
C ILE A 228 11.67 3.91 -7.52
N HIS A 229 10.72 2.99 -7.65
CA HIS A 229 10.62 1.80 -6.81
C HIS A 229 10.41 0.55 -7.65
N GLY A 230 10.92 -0.58 -7.18
CA GLY A 230 10.52 -1.90 -7.64
C GLY A 230 10.65 -2.95 -6.54
N ASP A 231 9.85 -4.00 -6.67
CA ASP A 231 9.86 -5.14 -5.76
C ASP A 231 9.23 -6.39 -6.42
N GLU A 232 9.55 -7.57 -5.88
CA GLU A 232 9.05 -8.86 -6.35
C GLU A 232 7.80 -9.29 -5.58
N GLY A 233 6.67 -9.16 -6.26
CA GLY A 233 5.40 -9.72 -5.86
C GLY A 233 5.25 -11.22 -6.16
N ARG A 234 4.09 -11.78 -5.78
CA ARG A 234 3.72 -13.17 -6.09
C ARG A 234 2.40 -13.27 -6.81
N THR A 235 2.41 -13.87 -7.99
CA THR A 235 1.24 -14.15 -8.83
C THR A 235 0.71 -15.59 -8.66
N LEU A 236 -0.18 -16.02 -9.55
CA LEU A 236 -0.77 -17.37 -9.58
C LEU A 236 0.33 -18.46 -9.46
N LYS A 237 0.03 -19.53 -8.73
CA LYS A 237 0.98 -20.62 -8.39
C LYS A 237 2.25 -20.15 -7.65
N LYS A 238 2.18 -19.00 -6.95
CA LYS A 238 3.32 -18.41 -6.20
C LYS A 238 4.52 -18.04 -7.10
N ALA A 239 4.32 -17.91 -8.41
CA ALA A 239 5.37 -17.44 -9.30
C ALA A 239 5.71 -15.97 -9.00
N ALA A 240 6.96 -15.59 -9.23
CA ALA A 240 7.44 -14.23 -9.06
C ALA A 240 6.84 -13.27 -10.11
N LEU A 241 6.56 -12.04 -9.69
CA LEU A 241 6.07 -10.96 -10.53
C LEU A 241 6.75 -9.65 -10.11
N MET A 242 7.66 -9.15 -10.93
CA MET A 242 8.35 -7.87 -10.68
C MET A 242 7.39 -6.73 -11.02
N ILE A 243 7.23 -5.79 -10.09
CA ILE A 243 6.41 -4.60 -10.26
C ILE A 243 7.31 -3.39 -10.04
N MET A 244 7.35 -2.48 -11.01
CA MET A 244 8.07 -1.22 -10.91
C MET A 244 7.13 -0.04 -11.11
N GLY A 245 7.48 1.08 -10.50
CA GLY A 245 6.74 2.32 -10.61
C GLY A 245 7.56 3.51 -10.10
N PHE A 246 6.91 4.66 -10.08
CA PHE A 246 7.47 5.86 -9.47
C PHE A 246 6.46 6.52 -8.52
N GLN A 247 6.94 7.42 -7.69
CA GLN A 247 6.15 8.16 -6.71
C GLN A 247 6.73 9.54 -6.47
N SER A 248 5.91 10.50 -6.06
CA SER A 248 6.42 11.78 -5.55
C SER A 248 7.21 11.58 -4.24
N CYS A 249 8.28 12.36 -4.06
CA CYS A 249 9.01 12.43 -2.81
C CYS A 249 8.22 13.12 -1.69
N LEU A 250 7.21 13.92 -2.05
CA LEU A 250 6.31 14.63 -1.15
C LEU A 250 4.91 14.00 -1.16
N GLY A 251 4.16 14.22 -0.08
CA GLY A 251 2.76 13.80 0.02
C GLY A 251 2.07 14.38 1.24
N TYR A 252 1.18 13.62 1.89
CA TYR A 252 0.29 14.14 2.94
C TYR A 252 0.77 13.91 4.38
N GLY A 253 2.02 13.49 4.56
CA GLY A 253 2.61 13.12 5.84
C GLY A 253 2.43 11.63 6.15
N CYS A 254 2.57 11.23 7.41
CA CYS A 254 2.45 9.84 7.84
C CYS A 254 1.15 9.50 8.59
N SER A 255 0.30 10.48 8.87
CA SER A 255 -0.92 10.29 9.67
C SER A 255 -2.16 10.28 8.79
N VAL A 256 -2.95 9.20 8.89
CA VAL A 256 -4.25 9.05 8.21
C VAL A 256 -5.35 9.87 8.91
N ASN A 257 -5.16 10.24 10.18
CA ASN A 257 -6.20 10.83 11.04
C ASN A 257 -6.11 12.35 11.20
N GLY A 258 -5.54 13.08 10.23
CA GLY A 258 -5.51 14.55 10.26
C GLY A 258 -4.72 15.18 11.42
N ARG A 259 -4.00 14.37 12.21
CA ARG A 259 -2.96 14.83 13.14
C ARG A 259 -1.62 14.98 12.42
N THR A 260 -1.65 15.43 11.16
CA THR A 260 -0.47 16.05 10.56
C THR A 260 -0.04 17.18 11.49
N ARG A 261 1.27 17.38 11.66
CA ARG A 261 1.80 18.57 12.32
C ARG A 261 1.06 19.75 11.70
N LYS A 262 0.29 20.51 12.49
CA LYS A 262 -0.31 21.76 12.00
C LYS A 262 0.84 22.54 11.37
N ARG A 263 0.64 23.04 10.14
CA ARG A 263 1.59 23.96 9.50
C ARG A 263 2.06 24.93 10.57
N LYS A 264 3.38 25.08 10.74
CA LYS A 264 3.90 25.98 11.75
C LYS A 264 3.32 27.37 11.50
N ALA A 265 3.03 28.09 12.57
CA ALA A 265 2.45 29.44 12.50
C ALA A 265 3.41 30.45 11.83
N ASP A 266 4.66 30.08 11.59
CA ASP A 266 5.70 30.89 10.94
C ASP A 266 5.60 30.94 9.40
N GLY A 267 4.63 30.26 8.79
CA GLY A 267 4.47 30.24 7.33
C GLY A 267 5.44 29.30 6.61
N ASP A 268 6.23 28.48 7.32
CA ASP A 268 7.04 27.41 6.71
C ASP A 268 6.09 26.36 6.10
N ILE A 269 6.19 26.20 4.77
CA ILE A 269 5.47 25.19 3.99
C ILE A 269 6.10 23.83 4.32
N GLY A 270 5.87 23.34 5.54
CA GLY A 270 6.55 22.16 6.06
C GLY A 270 6.34 20.97 5.12
N PHE A 271 7.39 20.59 4.39
CA PHE A 271 7.39 19.47 3.45
C PHE A 271 6.96 18.19 4.17
N GLN A 272 6.01 17.47 3.59
CA GLN A 272 5.44 16.29 4.20
C GLN A 272 5.86 15.02 3.45
N LEU A 273 6.06 13.93 4.19
CA LEU A 273 6.38 12.61 3.62
C LEU A 273 5.21 12.02 2.84
N ASN A 274 5.48 11.13 1.87
CA ASN A 274 4.45 10.51 1.04
C ASN A 274 3.94 9.16 1.59
N TYR A 275 3.28 9.18 2.76
CA TYR A 275 2.79 7.98 3.45
C TYR A 275 1.28 7.90 3.67
N ALA A 276 0.61 9.04 3.80
CA ALA A 276 -0.82 9.12 4.02
C ALA A 276 -1.58 9.12 2.68
N GLY A 277 -2.78 8.52 2.70
CA GLY A 277 -3.57 8.24 1.51
C GLY A 277 -3.50 6.77 1.10
N HIS A 278 -4.20 6.43 0.02
CA HIS A 278 -4.18 5.08 -0.54
C HIS A 278 -3.00 4.91 -1.50
N SER A 279 -2.33 3.76 -1.49
CA SER A 279 -1.14 3.54 -2.33
C SER A 279 -1.42 3.69 -3.83
N PHE A 280 -2.62 3.32 -4.30
CA PHE A 280 -3.04 3.54 -5.70
C PHE A 280 -3.16 5.01 -6.13
N THR A 281 -3.24 5.98 -5.21
CA THR A 281 -3.27 7.42 -5.59
C THR A 281 -1.87 8.01 -5.66
N THR A 282 -0.90 7.40 -5.00
CA THR A 282 0.43 7.99 -4.79
C THR A 282 1.58 7.20 -5.42
N ARG A 283 1.35 5.95 -5.83
CA ARG A 283 2.32 5.05 -6.46
C ARG A 283 1.87 4.71 -7.88
N PHE A 284 2.62 5.19 -8.87
CA PHE A 284 2.28 5.08 -10.28
C PHE A 284 3.01 3.89 -10.91
N VAL A 285 2.30 2.77 -11.07
CA VAL A 285 2.85 1.54 -11.67
C VAL A 285 3.17 1.76 -13.15
N THR A 286 4.40 1.42 -13.55
CA THR A 286 4.88 1.55 -14.94
C THR A 286 5.12 0.21 -15.60
N ASN A 287 5.70 -0.75 -14.88
CA ASN A 287 6.06 -2.06 -15.43
C ASN A 287 5.54 -3.20 -14.55
N ILE A 288 5.04 -4.24 -15.20
CA ILE A 288 4.69 -5.52 -14.59
C ILE A 288 5.36 -6.60 -15.43
N MET A 289 6.29 -7.35 -14.84
CA MET A 289 7.07 -8.36 -15.54
C MET A 289 6.92 -9.72 -14.85
N SER A 290 6.69 -10.77 -15.64
CA SER A 290 6.76 -12.13 -15.13
C SER A 290 8.19 -12.49 -14.73
N LYS A 291 8.36 -13.56 -13.96
CA LYS A 291 9.69 -14.10 -13.62
C LYS A 291 10.59 -14.28 -14.86
N GLN A 292 10.07 -14.91 -15.91
CA GLN A 292 10.82 -15.17 -17.15
C GLN A 292 11.32 -13.88 -17.82
N VAL A 293 10.44 -12.88 -17.92
CA VAL A 293 10.78 -11.56 -18.49
C VAL A 293 11.81 -10.84 -17.62
N THR A 294 11.64 -10.91 -16.29
CA THR A 294 12.55 -10.29 -15.32
C THR A 294 13.94 -10.92 -15.38
N GLU A 295 14.03 -12.23 -15.56
CA GLU A 295 15.32 -12.94 -15.64
C GLU A 295 16.05 -12.65 -16.95
N SER A 296 15.35 -12.55 -18.08
CA SER A 296 15.99 -12.37 -19.39
C SER A 296 16.22 -10.90 -19.78
N SER A 297 15.36 -9.99 -19.33
CA SER A 297 15.18 -8.68 -19.98
C SER A 297 15.07 -7.49 -19.02
N PHE A 298 15.31 -7.67 -17.72
CA PHE A 298 15.19 -6.59 -16.73
C PHE A 298 16.04 -5.36 -17.07
N ASP A 299 17.29 -5.55 -17.50
CA ASP A 299 18.18 -4.43 -17.81
C ASP A 299 17.67 -3.56 -18.97
N MET A 300 17.08 -4.20 -19.99
CA MET A 300 16.46 -3.50 -21.12
C MET A 300 15.22 -2.74 -20.65
N ALA A 301 14.37 -3.38 -19.83
CA ALA A 301 13.18 -2.74 -19.29
C ALA A 301 13.50 -1.55 -18.37
N ALA A 302 14.51 -1.69 -17.50
CA ALA A 302 15.00 -0.61 -16.67
C ALA A 302 15.61 0.53 -17.51
N GLY A 303 16.29 0.22 -18.61
CA GLY A 303 16.80 1.21 -19.56
C GLY A 303 15.69 2.00 -20.25
N GLU A 304 14.65 1.34 -20.74
CA GLU A 304 13.49 2.00 -21.35
C GLU A 304 12.72 2.88 -20.34
N LEU A 305 12.56 2.40 -19.10
CA LEU A 305 12.01 3.20 -18.01
C LEU A 305 12.85 4.47 -17.75
N ALA A 306 14.17 4.34 -17.73
CA ALA A 306 15.09 5.45 -17.49
C ALA A 306 15.04 6.49 -18.61
N LYS A 307 14.95 6.06 -19.88
CA LYS A 307 14.78 6.95 -21.03
C LYS A 307 13.49 7.76 -20.93
N ASP A 308 12.36 7.11 -20.66
CA ASP A 308 11.08 7.81 -20.58
C ASP A 308 11.00 8.79 -19.39
N LEU A 309 11.62 8.44 -18.26
CA LEU A 309 11.78 9.38 -17.14
C LEU A 309 12.74 10.53 -17.45
N SER A 310 13.75 10.29 -18.28
CA SER A 310 14.62 11.37 -18.81
C SER A 310 13.81 12.30 -19.72
N ASP A 311 12.94 11.78 -20.59
CA ASP A 311 12.03 12.60 -21.40
C ASP A 311 11.07 13.42 -20.52
N CYS A 312 10.57 12.84 -19.42
CA CYS A 312 9.75 13.58 -18.44
C CYS A 312 10.50 14.76 -17.81
N LEU A 313 11.83 14.71 -17.70
CA LEU A 313 12.66 15.78 -17.17
C LEU A 313 13.01 16.80 -18.25
N LEU A 314 13.54 16.33 -19.38
CA LEU A 314 14.12 17.20 -20.41
C LEU A 314 13.05 17.84 -21.29
N ILE A 315 12.02 17.08 -21.66
CA ILE A 315 10.92 17.52 -22.53
C ILE A 315 9.74 18.00 -21.68
N GLY A 316 9.31 17.16 -20.73
CA GLY A 316 8.13 17.42 -19.90
C GLY A 316 6.81 17.38 -20.67
N TYR A 317 5.74 17.86 -20.05
CA TYR A 317 4.41 17.98 -20.65
C TYR A 317 3.87 19.41 -20.48
N THR A 318 3.50 20.06 -21.58
CA THR A 318 3.01 21.44 -21.57
C THR A 318 1.49 21.49 -21.61
N CYS A 319 0.88 22.14 -20.62
CA CYS A 319 -0.55 22.39 -20.56
C CYS A 319 -0.80 23.79 -19.99
N GLY A 320 -1.69 24.57 -20.62
CA GLY A 320 -2.01 25.92 -20.16
C GLY A 320 -0.80 26.88 -20.14
N GLY A 321 0.16 26.70 -21.04
CA GLY A 321 1.38 27.52 -21.10
C GLY A 321 2.46 27.18 -20.06
N VAL A 322 2.23 26.16 -19.22
CA VAL A 322 3.19 25.69 -18.21
C VAL A 322 3.71 24.32 -18.60
N THR A 323 5.03 24.12 -18.56
CA THR A 323 5.67 22.82 -18.79
C THR A 323 5.97 22.14 -17.46
N TYR A 324 5.29 21.03 -17.20
CA TYR A 324 5.45 20.20 -16.01
C TYR A 324 6.48 19.10 -16.28
N ARG A 325 7.33 18.81 -15.29
CA ARG A 325 8.45 17.86 -15.41
C ARG A 325 8.56 16.93 -14.21
N LEU A 326 9.13 15.74 -14.42
CA LEU A 326 9.49 14.83 -13.34
C LEU A 326 11.01 14.67 -13.30
N CYS A 327 11.63 14.86 -12.14
CA CYS A 327 13.05 14.59 -11.94
C CYS A 327 13.21 13.43 -10.96
N VAL A 328 13.79 12.33 -11.42
CA VAL A 328 14.12 11.19 -10.55
C VAL A 328 15.32 11.55 -9.69
N ILE A 329 15.18 11.52 -8.37
CA ILE A 329 16.29 11.84 -7.45
C ILE A 329 16.92 10.60 -6.82
N ALA A 330 16.21 9.48 -6.78
CA ALA A 330 16.75 8.20 -6.32
C ALA A 330 15.90 6.99 -6.74
N CYS A 331 16.51 5.82 -6.69
CA CYS A 331 15.89 4.51 -6.74
C CYS A 331 15.89 3.89 -5.34
N LYS A 332 14.73 3.42 -4.88
CA LYS A 332 14.53 2.78 -3.57
C LYS A 332 13.86 1.42 -3.76
N GLY A 333 13.98 0.54 -2.79
CA GLY A 333 13.34 -0.78 -2.82
C GLY A 333 13.96 -1.71 -1.80
N ASP A 334 13.52 -2.97 -1.85
CA ASP A 334 14.18 -4.01 -1.08
C ASP A 334 15.59 -4.29 -1.64
N TRP A 335 16.40 -4.95 -0.82
CA TRP A 335 17.79 -5.22 -1.17
C TRP A 335 17.96 -6.10 -2.43
N PRO A 336 17.23 -7.22 -2.59
CA PRO A 336 17.18 -7.98 -3.83
C PRO A 336 16.90 -7.14 -5.08
N PHE A 337 15.92 -6.24 -5.04
CA PHE A 337 15.63 -5.33 -6.14
C PHE A 337 16.79 -4.38 -6.39
N LEU A 338 17.31 -3.70 -5.36
CA LEU A 338 18.41 -2.75 -5.50
C LEU A 338 19.69 -3.42 -6.05
N LEU A 339 19.98 -4.65 -5.62
CA LEU A 339 21.09 -5.44 -6.16
C LEU A 339 20.97 -5.65 -7.68
N ARG A 340 19.76 -5.95 -8.16
CA ARG A 340 19.48 -6.11 -9.59
C ARG A 340 19.52 -4.77 -10.32
N ALA A 341 18.84 -3.75 -9.79
CA ALA A 341 18.73 -2.42 -10.39
C ALA A 341 20.07 -1.68 -10.47
N GLY A 342 20.94 -1.85 -9.47
CA GLY A 342 22.25 -1.21 -9.37
C GLY A 342 23.42 -2.07 -9.82
N LEU A 343 23.19 -3.31 -10.28
CA LEU A 343 24.22 -4.25 -10.73
C LEU A 343 25.38 -4.40 -9.72
N PHE A 344 25.07 -4.46 -8.42
CA PHE A 344 26.10 -4.36 -7.39
C PHE A 344 27.02 -5.58 -7.34
N THR A 345 28.32 -5.29 -7.28
CA THR A 345 29.42 -6.22 -7.01
C THR A 345 29.72 -6.31 -5.53
N ARG A 346 29.45 -5.25 -4.74
CA ARG A 346 29.52 -5.24 -3.28
C ARG A 346 28.12 -5.16 -2.69
N HIS A 347 27.73 -6.15 -1.88
CA HIS A 347 26.36 -6.24 -1.36
C HIS A 347 26.25 -7.23 -0.18
N PHE A 348 25.21 -7.05 0.63
CA PHE A 348 25.00 -7.74 1.91
C PHE A 348 25.07 -9.27 1.84
N SER A 349 24.60 -9.90 0.75
CA SER A 349 24.62 -11.36 0.62
C SER A 349 26.02 -11.96 0.45
N ARG A 350 27.06 -11.12 0.32
CA ARG A 350 28.47 -11.51 0.38
C ARG A 350 29.05 -11.58 1.80
N SER A 351 28.24 -11.33 2.84
CA SER A 351 28.66 -11.54 4.24
C SER A 351 29.23 -12.95 4.42
N ILE A 352 30.34 -13.09 5.14
CA ILE A 352 30.94 -14.39 5.46
C ILE A 352 30.00 -15.15 6.41
N LYS A 353 29.42 -16.26 5.94
CA LYS A 353 28.40 -17.03 6.70
C LYS A 353 28.98 -18.22 7.48
N LYS A 354 30.22 -18.61 7.25
CA LYS A 354 30.90 -19.75 7.89
C LYS A 354 32.37 -19.41 8.14
N LEU A 355 32.88 -19.75 9.33
CA LEU A 355 34.32 -19.71 9.61
C LEU A 355 35.08 -20.62 8.63
N GLY A 356 36.23 -20.17 8.14
CA GLY A 356 37.12 -20.92 7.23
C GLY A 356 36.86 -20.71 5.73
N ASN A 357 35.86 -19.91 5.34
CA ASN A 357 35.65 -19.57 3.94
C ASN A 357 36.40 -18.26 3.61
N GLU A 358 37.67 -18.37 3.23
CA GLU A 358 38.61 -17.28 2.91
C GLU A 358 38.29 -16.56 1.58
N ALA A 359 37.04 -16.49 1.17
CA ALA A 359 36.67 -15.64 0.05
C ALA A 359 36.96 -14.19 0.47
N ARG A 360 38.13 -13.66 0.04
CA ARG A 360 38.61 -12.28 0.24
C ARG A 360 37.42 -11.34 0.27
N GLY A 361 37.26 -10.60 1.37
CA GLY A 361 36.08 -9.78 1.64
C GLY A 361 35.75 -8.88 0.45
N LYS A 362 34.77 -9.27 -0.36
CA LYS A 362 34.36 -8.54 -1.57
C LYS A 362 33.54 -7.28 -1.24
N GLY A 363 33.36 -6.96 0.05
CA GLY A 363 32.52 -5.88 0.53
C GLY A 363 31.05 -6.27 0.64
N VAL A 364 30.40 -5.79 1.70
CA VAL A 364 28.97 -6.03 2.00
C VAL A 364 28.09 -4.81 1.77
N CYS A 365 28.68 -3.64 1.49
CA CYS A 365 27.98 -2.38 1.26
C CYS A 365 28.26 -1.84 -0.15
N HIS A 366 27.24 -1.31 -0.82
CA HIS A 366 27.41 -0.65 -2.12
C HIS A 366 27.90 0.80 -1.97
N LEU A 367 27.67 1.43 -0.81
CA LEU A 367 28.01 2.83 -0.53
C LEU A 367 29.43 3.06 0.00
N CYS A 368 30.07 2.01 0.54
CA CYS A 368 31.40 2.11 1.14
C CYS A 368 32.19 0.81 0.91
N MET A 369 33.36 0.68 1.55
CA MET A 369 34.21 -0.51 1.50
C MET A 369 34.03 -1.45 2.70
N ALA A 370 32.98 -1.28 3.51
CA ALA A 370 32.69 -2.16 4.66
C ALA A 370 32.56 -3.64 4.24
N GLY A 371 33.07 -4.54 5.07
CA GLY A 371 33.14 -5.99 4.82
C GLY A 371 34.28 -6.41 3.88
N THR A 372 35.24 -5.51 3.64
CA THR A 372 36.54 -5.84 3.05
C THR A 372 37.60 -5.97 4.16
N GLU A 373 38.79 -6.46 3.84
CA GLU A 373 39.83 -6.86 4.81
C GLU A 373 40.18 -5.80 5.86
N SER A 374 40.19 -4.51 5.47
CA SER A 374 40.59 -3.40 6.36
C SER A 374 39.42 -2.62 6.97
N TYR A 375 38.19 -2.91 6.58
CA TYR A 375 37.03 -2.08 6.89
C TYR A 375 35.90 -2.96 7.47
N PRO A 376 35.90 -3.21 8.80
CA PRO A 376 34.89 -4.05 9.44
C PRO A 376 33.50 -3.44 9.30
N ALA A 377 32.51 -4.24 8.87
CA ALA A 377 31.13 -3.78 8.76
C ALA A 377 30.43 -3.73 10.13
N GLU A 378 30.96 -4.47 11.10
CA GLU A 378 30.45 -4.65 12.45
C GLU A 378 30.75 -3.46 13.37
N GLU A 379 31.65 -2.56 12.95
CA GLU A 379 31.97 -1.32 13.65
C GLU A 379 30.81 -0.33 13.47
N CYS A 380 29.76 -0.54 14.27
CA CYS A 380 28.48 0.17 14.18
C CYS A 380 28.22 1.08 15.39
N GLY A 381 27.51 2.19 15.16
CA GLY A 381 27.02 3.08 16.22
C GLY A 381 28.01 4.15 16.67
N TYR A 382 29.17 4.25 16.03
CA TYR A 382 30.15 5.31 16.26
C TYR A 382 29.95 6.44 15.26
N THR A 383 30.35 7.66 15.63
CA THR A 383 30.31 8.80 14.69
C THR A 383 31.51 8.83 13.74
N ASP A 384 32.53 8.01 13.98
CA ASP A 384 33.76 7.94 13.19
C ASP A 384 34.24 6.49 13.01
N PRO A 385 33.42 5.59 12.42
CA PRO A 385 33.83 4.22 12.18
C PRO A 385 34.77 4.15 10.96
N LYS A 386 35.68 3.17 10.93
CA LYS A 386 36.75 3.11 9.90
C LYS A 386 36.23 3.10 8.46
N TRP A 387 35.11 2.42 8.23
CA TRP A 387 34.50 2.33 6.91
C TRP A 387 33.96 3.68 6.40
N LEU A 388 33.67 4.65 7.29
CA LEU A 388 33.14 5.95 6.90
C LEU A 388 34.15 6.74 6.04
N HIS A 389 35.44 6.60 6.33
CA HIS A 389 36.52 7.22 5.55
C HIS A 389 36.64 6.69 4.12
N THR A 390 35.87 5.66 3.76
CA THR A 390 35.79 5.11 2.41
C THR A 390 34.60 5.62 1.61
N VAL A 391 33.86 6.60 2.15
CA VAL A 391 32.72 7.25 1.48
C VAL A 391 33.17 8.59 0.87
N PRO A 392 32.96 8.83 -0.44
CA PRO A 392 32.39 7.90 -1.41
C PRO A 392 33.36 6.80 -1.81
N ALA A 393 32.85 5.58 -2.04
CA ALA A 393 33.65 4.46 -2.53
C ALA A 393 33.65 4.39 -4.06
N PRO A 394 34.62 3.68 -4.68
CA PRO A 394 34.58 3.41 -6.11
C PRO A 394 33.26 2.74 -6.51
N PRO A 395 32.70 3.03 -7.70
CA PRO A 395 31.42 2.50 -8.13
C PRO A 395 31.28 0.99 -7.90
N PRO A 396 30.21 0.52 -7.24
CA PRO A 396 30.04 -0.88 -6.87
C PRO A 396 29.60 -1.74 -8.06
N TRP A 397 29.90 -1.41 -9.31
CA TRP A 397 29.47 -2.18 -10.49
C TRP A 397 30.57 -2.22 -11.55
N SER A 398 30.61 -3.29 -12.35
CA SER A 398 31.56 -3.40 -13.47
C SER A 398 31.10 -2.66 -14.73
N ARG A 399 29.81 -2.34 -14.82
CA ARG A 399 29.21 -1.56 -15.91
C ARG A 399 28.12 -0.66 -15.36
N THR A 400 27.95 0.53 -15.94
CA THR A 400 26.94 1.49 -15.48
C THR A 400 25.53 0.89 -15.54
N PRO A 401 24.80 0.87 -14.40
CA PRO A 401 23.42 0.40 -14.33
C PRO A 401 22.51 1.11 -15.33
N PRO A 402 21.54 0.43 -15.97
CA PRO A 402 20.67 1.03 -16.97
C PRO A 402 19.97 2.30 -16.51
N LEU A 403 19.52 2.35 -15.25
CA LEU A 403 18.89 3.53 -14.65
C LEU A 403 19.80 4.77 -14.66
N LEU A 404 21.08 4.60 -14.35
CA LEU A 404 22.05 5.70 -14.26
C LEU A 404 22.54 6.21 -15.62
N ARG A 405 22.20 5.54 -16.73
CA ARG A 405 22.65 5.97 -18.07
C ARG A 405 21.89 7.20 -18.58
N HIS A 406 20.67 7.40 -18.09
CA HIS A 406 19.76 8.42 -18.60
C HIS A 406 19.21 9.35 -17.51
N LEU A 407 19.36 8.98 -16.24
CA LEU A 407 18.83 9.72 -15.11
C LEU A 407 19.92 10.51 -14.39
N PRO A 408 19.60 11.71 -13.88
CA PRO A 408 20.53 12.50 -13.11
C PRO A 408 20.88 11.78 -11.79
N SER A 409 22.13 11.92 -11.37
CA SER A 409 22.64 11.37 -10.12
C SER A 409 23.80 12.22 -9.60
N SER A 410 24.30 11.92 -8.41
CA SER A 410 25.52 12.55 -7.90
C SER A 410 26.70 12.25 -8.84
N ARG A 411 27.42 13.30 -9.27
CA ARG A 411 28.58 13.17 -10.15
C ARG A 411 29.77 12.53 -9.43
N SER A 412 29.90 12.78 -8.13
CA SER A 412 31.01 12.26 -7.32
C SER A 412 30.72 10.90 -6.68
N ASP A 413 29.45 10.59 -6.41
CA ASP A 413 29.00 9.37 -5.75
C ASP A 413 27.67 8.86 -6.34
N PRO A 414 27.69 8.33 -7.58
CA PRO A 414 26.48 7.84 -8.24
C PRO A 414 25.84 6.64 -7.52
N ALA A 415 26.57 5.95 -6.62
CA ALA A 415 26.02 4.82 -5.87
C ALA A 415 24.92 5.25 -4.88
N THR A 416 24.96 6.51 -4.43
CA THR A 416 23.91 7.11 -3.59
C THR A 416 22.58 7.26 -4.30
N PHE A 417 22.51 7.13 -5.63
CA PHE A 417 21.22 7.05 -6.32
C PHE A 417 20.37 5.86 -5.82
N PHE A 418 21.01 4.78 -5.37
CA PHE A 418 20.33 3.60 -4.84
C PHE A 418 20.25 3.67 -3.31
N GLN A 419 19.09 4.08 -2.83
CA GLN A 419 18.89 4.43 -1.43
C GLN A 419 18.46 3.22 -0.59
N PRO A 420 19.09 2.99 0.58
CA PRO A 420 18.63 1.97 1.50
C PRO A 420 17.27 2.32 2.11
N ASP A 421 16.43 1.30 2.28
CA ASP A 421 15.13 1.43 2.94
C ASP A 421 15.26 1.20 4.46
N LEU A 422 14.93 2.23 5.24
CA LEU A 422 14.93 2.17 6.71
C LEU A 422 13.96 1.10 7.25
N TRP A 423 12.82 0.89 6.60
CA TRP A 423 11.83 -0.09 7.04
C TRP A 423 12.29 -1.53 6.84
N HIS A 424 12.79 -1.88 5.66
CA HIS A 424 13.39 -3.20 5.45
C HIS A 424 14.63 -3.41 6.31
N THR A 425 15.41 -2.35 6.56
CA THR A 425 16.60 -2.37 7.41
C THR A 425 16.25 -2.71 8.85
N VAL A 426 15.20 -2.09 9.42
CA VAL A 426 14.79 -2.32 10.81
C VAL A 426 13.70 -3.36 10.95
N HIS A 427 12.49 -3.09 10.45
CA HIS A 427 11.31 -3.89 10.71
C HIS A 427 11.33 -5.27 10.03
N GLN A 428 11.99 -5.40 8.88
CA GLN A 428 12.26 -6.70 8.23
C GLN A 428 13.72 -7.14 8.40
N GLY A 429 14.44 -6.55 9.33
CA GLY A 429 15.88 -6.73 9.50
C GLY A 429 16.29 -6.78 10.96
N ILE A 430 17.14 -5.83 11.37
CA ILE A 430 17.77 -5.86 12.70
C ILE A 430 16.76 -5.81 13.85
N GLY A 431 15.60 -5.20 13.66
CA GLY A 431 14.53 -5.18 14.66
C GLY A 431 13.94 -6.57 14.91
N LYS A 432 13.92 -7.45 13.89
CA LYS A 432 13.51 -8.84 14.06
C LYS A 432 14.51 -9.62 14.89
N SER A 433 15.79 -9.49 14.55
CA SER A 433 16.87 -10.11 15.29
C SER A 433 16.85 -9.63 16.74
N PHE A 434 16.85 -8.32 16.96
CA PHE A 434 16.77 -7.73 18.30
C PHE A 434 15.56 -8.24 19.10
N ALA A 435 14.37 -8.29 18.49
CA ALA A 435 13.18 -8.78 19.17
C ALA A 435 13.29 -10.28 19.53
N ALA A 436 13.74 -11.12 18.59
CA ALA A 436 13.95 -12.55 18.81
C ALA A 436 15.00 -12.81 19.91
N SER A 437 16.11 -12.07 19.89
CA SER A 437 17.16 -12.10 20.90
C SER A 437 16.64 -11.72 22.29
N CYS A 438 15.89 -10.62 22.38
CA CYS A 438 15.32 -10.15 23.65
C CYS A 438 14.29 -11.14 24.19
N ILE A 439 13.38 -11.65 23.36
CA ILE A 439 12.41 -12.67 23.80
C ILE A 439 13.12 -13.90 24.34
N THR A 440 14.11 -14.41 23.60
CA THR A 440 14.92 -15.56 24.03
C THR A 440 15.63 -15.27 25.34
N MET A 441 16.24 -14.09 25.47
CA MET A 441 16.91 -13.68 26.70
C MET A 441 15.94 -13.62 27.89
N LEU A 442 14.76 -13.01 27.71
CA LEU A 442 13.78 -12.82 28.77
C LEU A 442 13.29 -14.14 29.35
N ILE A 443 13.04 -15.16 28.52
CA ILE A 443 12.54 -16.45 29.00
C ILE A 443 13.53 -17.20 29.91
N PHE A 444 14.81 -16.83 29.91
CA PHE A 444 15.83 -17.39 30.80
C PHE A 444 16.16 -16.49 32.00
N ILE A 445 15.90 -15.18 31.91
CA ILE A 445 16.28 -14.22 32.95
C ILE A 445 15.12 -13.89 33.89
N LEU A 446 13.92 -13.63 33.36
CA LEU A 446 12.83 -13.16 34.21
C LEU A 446 12.21 -14.31 35.00
N PRO A 447 12.06 -14.21 36.33
CA PRO A 447 11.48 -15.25 37.17
C PRO A 447 10.09 -15.72 36.72
N VAL A 448 9.27 -14.81 36.19
CA VAL A 448 7.93 -15.12 35.65
C VAL A 448 7.95 -16.13 34.50
N TYR A 449 9.09 -16.28 33.82
CA TYR A 449 9.30 -17.25 32.76
C TYR A 449 10.27 -18.36 33.17
N SER A 450 11.40 -18.01 33.78
CA SER A 450 12.53 -18.93 33.96
C SER A 450 12.24 -20.10 34.90
N CYS A 451 11.27 -19.98 35.81
CA CYS A 451 10.84 -21.09 36.68
C CYS A 451 9.93 -22.13 35.98
N LEU A 452 9.52 -21.85 34.74
CA LEU A 452 8.58 -22.69 33.99
C LEU A 452 9.32 -23.68 33.06
N THR A 453 8.61 -24.74 32.64
CA THR A 453 9.07 -25.63 31.57
C THR A 453 9.24 -24.87 30.26
N MET A 454 10.09 -25.37 29.35
CA MET A 454 10.34 -24.68 28.07
C MET A 454 9.07 -24.42 27.26
N GLU A 455 8.12 -25.35 27.23
CA GLU A 455 6.84 -25.18 26.55
C GLU A 455 6.02 -24.06 27.20
N LYS A 456 5.95 -24.06 28.53
CA LYS A 456 5.18 -23.07 29.28
C LYS A 456 5.82 -21.67 29.20
N ARG A 457 7.15 -21.56 29.09
CA ARG A 457 7.84 -20.29 28.80
C ARG A 457 7.33 -19.62 27.52
N TRP A 458 7.27 -20.37 26.42
CA TRP A 458 6.79 -19.86 25.13
C TRP A 458 5.31 -19.50 25.15
N GLU A 459 4.50 -20.30 25.86
CA GLU A 459 3.08 -20.01 26.05
C GLU A 459 2.85 -18.72 26.86
N THR A 460 3.54 -18.56 27.98
CA THR A 460 3.42 -17.39 28.86
C THR A 460 3.87 -16.12 28.14
N VAL A 461 5.04 -16.13 27.48
CA VAL A 461 5.51 -14.94 26.74
C VAL A 461 4.58 -14.56 25.58
N GLY A 462 3.98 -15.55 24.90
CA GLY A 462 2.95 -15.31 23.88
C GLY A 462 1.67 -14.69 24.45
N THR A 463 1.22 -15.19 25.60
CA THR A 463 0.05 -14.66 26.32
C THR A 463 0.28 -13.21 26.76
N ASP A 464 1.46 -12.89 27.26
CA ASP A 464 1.82 -11.54 27.69
C ASP A 464 1.79 -10.56 26.52
N TYR A 465 2.37 -10.93 25.37
CA TYR A 465 2.35 -10.11 24.15
C TYR A 465 0.91 -9.86 23.65
N VAL A 466 0.08 -10.91 23.59
CA VAL A 466 -1.32 -10.78 23.14
C VAL A 466 -2.12 -9.90 24.10
N SER A 467 -1.92 -10.07 25.41
CA SER A 467 -2.55 -9.25 26.45
C SER A 467 -2.14 -7.78 26.33
N TRP A 468 -0.85 -7.52 26.11
CA TRP A 468 -0.34 -6.17 25.86
C TRP A 468 -0.96 -5.55 24.60
N CYS A 469 -1.09 -6.31 23.50
CA CYS A 469 -1.73 -5.83 22.28
C CYS A 469 -3.18 -5.40 22.55
N LYS A 470 -3.94 -6.22 23.28
CA LYS A 470 -5.33 -5.93 23.66
C LYS A 470 -5.41 -4.66 24.52
N ALA A 471 -4.57 -4.54 25.55
CA ALA A 471 -4.54 -3.39 26.44
C ALA A 471 -4.18 -2.08 25.71
N ASN A 472 -3.31 -2.15 24.69
CA ASN A 472 -2.82 -0.99 23.95
C ASN A 472 -3.58 -0.75 22.63
N LYS A 473 -4.72 -1.44 22.40
CA LYS A 473 -5.52 -1.33 21.17
C LYS A 473 -4.69 -1.55 19.90
N ARG A 474 -3.77 -2.52 19.94
CA ARG A 474 -2.94 -2.94 18.81
C ARG A 474 -3.42 -4.28 18.26
N GLN A 475 -3.27 -4.48 16.96
CA GLN A 475 -3.57 -5.77 16.32
C GLN A 475 -2.50 -6.80 16.72
N ALA A 476 -2.93 -7.90 17.34
CA ALA A 476 -2.06 -9.07 17.53
C ALA A 476 -1.87 -9.79 16.19
N PHE A 477 -0.72 -9.59 15.54
CA PHE A 477 -0.41 -10.22 14.25
C PHE A 477 -0.09 -11.72 14.35
N VAL A 478 0.18 -12.21 15.56
CA VAL A 478 0.35 -13.64 15.87
C VAL A 478 -0.44 -13.95 17.13
N THR A 479 -0.91 -15.19 17.22
CA THR A 479 -1.63 -15.71 18.39
C THR A 479 -0.70 -16.37 19.41
N LYS A 480 0.51 -16.78 18.99
CA LYS A 480 1.51 -17.47 19.81
C LYS A 480 2.91 -17.03 19.40
N ILE A 481 3.84 -17.04 20.35
CA ILE A 481 5.28 -16.92 20.13
C ILE A 481 5.88 -18.32 20.36
N THR A 482 6.68 -18.81 19.42
CA THR A 482 7.27 -20.16 19.47
C THR A 482 8.79 -20.11 19.33
N SER A 483 9.47 -21.19 19.74
CA SER A 483 10.92 -21.36 19.51
C SER A 483 11.29 -21.20 18.04
N SER A 484 10.52 -21.80 17.13
CA SER A 484 10.72 -21.67 15.68
C SER A 484 10.55 -20.25 15.18
N MET A 485 9.60 -19.49 15.75
CA MET A 485 9.34 -18.11 15.36
C MET A 485 10.50 -17.19 15.69
N VAL A 486 11.22 -17.44 16.78
CA VAL A 486 12.40 -16.63 17.17
C VAL A 486 13.74 -17.27 16.75
N ASN A 487 13.71 -18.37 15.99
CA ASN A 487 14.90 -19.13 15.59
C ASN A 487 15.75 -19.60 16.79
N TYR A 488 15.10 -20.01 17.88
CA TYR A 488 15.79 -20.50 19.07
C TYR A 488 16.57 -21.79 18.76
N GLY A 489 17.88 -21.79 19.08
CA GLY A 489 18.77 -22.93 18.85
C GLY A 489 19.26 -23.11 17.41
N ASP A 490 18.92 -22.18 16.50
CA ASP A 490 19.36 -22.22 15.12
C ASP A 490 20.82 -21.75 14.98
N SER A 491 21.60 -22.44 14.15
CA SER A 491 22.98 -22.06 13.80
C SER A 491 23.11 -20.66 13.18
N SER A 492 22.03 -20.14 12.58
CA SER A 492 21.94 -18.79 12.02
C SER A 492 21.67 -17.70 13.05
N GLY A 493 21.38 -18.08 14.30
CA GLY A 493 21.08 -17.18 15.41
C GLY A 493 19.64 -16.69 15.49
N ALA A 494 19.34 -15.92 16.53
CA ALA A 494 18.01 -15.40 16.80
C ALA A 494 17.66 -14.27 15.81
N VAL A 495 17.22 -14.64 14.60
CA VAL A 495 16.94 -13.70 13.49
C VAL A 495 15.47 -13.37 13.30
N GLY A 496 14.57 -14.16 13.90
CA GLY A 496 13.12 -14.04 13.76
C GLY A 496 12.60 -14.57 12.42
N GLY A 497 11.74 -15.58 12.46
CA GLY A 497 11.21 -16.29 11.29
C GLY A 497 9.96 -15.68 10.65
N TRP A 498 9.45 -14.54 11.16
CA TRP A 498 8.23 -13.92 10.63
C TRP A 498 8.50 -12.98 9.43
N HIS A 499 7.48 -12.77 8.59
CA HIS A 499 7.60 -11.96 7.36
C HIS A 499 6.87 -10.62 7.41
N LYS A 500 6.14 -10.31 8.48
CA LYS A 500 5.33 -9.08 8.56
C LYS A 500 6.04 -8.03 9.41
N GLY A 501 6.53 -6.95 8.82
CA GLY A 501 7.25 -5.89 9.55
C GLY A 501 6.40 -5.20 10.63
N ALA A 502 5.07 -5.15 10.46
CA ALA A 502 4.16 -4.63 11.47
C ALA A 502 4.15 -5.47 12.77
N LEU A 503 4.46 -6.76 12.69
CA LEU A 503 4.67 -7.59 13.89
C LEU A 503 5.94 -7.13 14.63
N THR A 504 7.03 -6.89 13.91
CA THR A 504 8.27 -6.36 14.52
C THR A 504 8.00 -5.04 15.24
N ALA A 505 7.25 -4.11 14.63
CA ALA A 505 6.90 -2.85 15.27
C ALA A 505 6.16 -3.05 16.61
N ASN A 506 5.17 -3.94 16.64
CA ASN A 506 4.44 -4.25 17.87
C ASN A 506 5.31 -4.95 18.92
N LEU A 507 6.18 -5.89 18.49
CA LEU A 507 7.10 -6.58 19.39
C LEU A 507 8.10 -5.59 20.01
N LEU A 508 8.65 -4.65 19.25
CA LEU A 508 9.56 -3.64 19.80
C LEU A 508 8.87 -2.74 20.83
N LEU A 509 7.62 -2.33 20.61
CA LEU A 509 6.85 -1.54 21.57
C LEU A 509 6.53 -2.32 22.85
N TRP A 510 6.15 -3.59 22.71
CA TRP A 510 5.91 -4.49 23.84
C TRP A 510 7.21 -4.74 24.63
N LEU A 511 8.32 -4.99 23.94
CA LEU A 511 9.62 -5.22 24.55
C LEU A 511 10.12 -3.98 25.30
N GLU A 512 9.95 -2.76 24.78
CA GLU A 512 10.24 -1.53 25.53
C GLU A 512 9.51 -1.51 26.87
N CYS A 513 8.23 -1.89 26.89
CA CYS A 513 7.42 -1.95 28.11
C CYS A 513 7.96 -3.00 29.09
N VAL A 514 8.09 -4.26 28.65
CA VAL A 514 8.51 -5.37 29.53
C VAL A 514 9.95 -5.19 30.02
N LEU A 515 10.88 -4.78 29.16
CA LEU A 515 12.27 -4.58 29.54
C LEU A 515 12.42 -3.42 30.52
N THR A 516 11.73 -2.29 30.28
CA THR A 516 11.79 -1.12 31.18
C THR A 516 11.21 -1.44 32.57
N GLN A 517 10.11 -2.20 32.64
CA GLN A 517 9.51 -2.59 33.91
C GLN A 517 10.44 -3.48 34.77
N ASN A 518 11.39 -4.17 34.14
CA ASN A 518 12.27 -5.13 34.81
C ASN A 518 13.71 -4.59 34.98
N THR A 519 14.01 -3.32 34.68
CA THR A 519 15.35 -2.75 34.90
C THR A 519 15.71 -2.66 36.38
N CYS A 520 14.73 -2.59 37.27
CA CYS A 520 14.93 -2.56 38.72
C CYS A 520 15.61 -3.83 39.26
N MET A 521 15.62 -4.93 38.51
CA MET A 521 16.32 -6.16 38.88
C MET A 521 17.85 -6.02 38.83
N GLY A 522 18.40 -4.95 38.28
CA GLY A 522 19.85 -4.73 38.20
C GLY A 522 20.58 -5.63 37.20
N VAL A 523 19.86 -6.44 36.42
CA VAL A 523 20.47 -7.32 35.41
C VAL A 523 20.96 -6.50 34.23
N GLN A 524 22.27 -6.37 34.07
CA GLN A 524 22.92 -5.52 33.05
C GLN A 524 22.34 -5.71 31.64
N LYS A 525 22.16 -6.96 31.18
CA LYS A 525 21.60 -7.25 29.85
C LYS A 525 20.18 -6.72 29.66
N VAL A 526 19.35 -6.77 30.70
CA VAL A 526 17.98 -6.24 30.67
C VAL A 526 18.01 -4.72 30.59
N ILE A 527 18.92 -4.06 31.31
CA ILE A 527 19.09 -2.60 31.27
C ILE A 527 19.53 -2.13 29.88
N ILE A 528 20.54 -2.78 29.28
CA ILE A 528 21.02 -2.43 27.94
C ILE A 528 19.93 -2.67 26.89
N ALA A 529 19.22 -3.81 26.96
CA ALA A 529 18.12 -4.11 26.04
C ALA A 529 16.94 -3.14 26.20
N ALA A 530 16.60 -2.74 27.44
CA ALA A 530 15.58 -1.72 27.68
C ALA A 530 15.95 -0.40 27.01
N ARG A 531 17.20 0.05 27.20
CA ARG A 531 17.72 1.26 26.56
C ARG A 531 17.69 1.17 25.03
N ALA A 532 18.10 0.04 24.45
CA ALA A 532 18.04 -0.19 23.02
C ALA A 532 16.59 -0.07 22.49
N ALA A 533 15.64 -0.74 23.14
CA ALA A 533 14.23 -0.71 22.76
C ALA A 533 13.64 0.72 22.85
N GLN A 534 13.96 1.46 23.92
CA GLN A 534 13.57 2.86 24.08
C GLN A 534 14.14 3.74 22.96
N CYS A 535 15.42 3.58 22.62
CA CYS A 535 16.09 4.37 21.59
C CYS A 535 15.45 4.14 20.20
N ILE A 536 15.30 2.89 19.77
CA ILE A 536 14.75 2.59 18.44
C ILE A 536 13.29 3.03 18.30
N ASN A 537 12.47 2.83 19.34
CA ASN A 537 11.08 3.27 19.30
C ASN A 537 10.97 4.79 19.36
N SER A 538 11.82 5.46 20.14
CA SER A 538 11.86 6.93 20.19
C SER A 538 12.28 7.53 18.84
N MET A 539 13.23 6.91 18.15
CA MET A 539 13.63 7.29 16.79
C MET A 539 12.43 7.20 15.83
N PHE A 540 11.74 6.05 15.74
CA PHE A 540 10.60 5.90 14.83
C PHE A 540 9.41 6.77 15.22
N ARG A 541 9.07 6.89 16.51
CA ARG A 541 8.02 7.83 16.98
C ARG A 541 8.32 9.24 16.49
N PHE A 542 9.58 9.67 16.56
CA PHE A 542 9.97 10.99 16.06
C PHE A 542 9.84 11.08 14.54
N LEU A 543 10.45 10.16 13.80
CA LEU A 543 10.48 10.18 12.33
C LEU A 543 9.09 10.21 11.69
N TYR A 544 8.13 9.41 12.22
CA TYR A 544 6.75 9.38 11.73
C TYR A 544 5.94 10.65 12.06
N ASN A 545 6.40 11.48 13.00
CA ASN A 545 5.77 12.76 13.33
C ASN A 545 6.51 13.96 12.70
N ALA A 546 7.62 13.71 11.98
CA ALA A 546 8.41 14.74 11.33
C ALA A 546 8.04 14.91 9.85
N GLY A 547 8.45 16.03 9.25
CA GLY A 547 8.30 16.29 7.82
C GLY A 547 9.36 15.56 6.99
N ALA A 548 9.42 15.89 5.70
CA ALA A 548 10.42 15.35 4.77
C ALA A 548 11.84 15.83 5.07
N PHE A 549 11.99 16.95 5.78
CA PHE A 549 13.28 17.44 6.29
C PHE A 549 13.24 17.58 7.81
N LEU A 550 14.34 17.17 8.45
CA LEU A 550 14.61 17.31 9.88
C LEU A 550 15.48 18.54 10.07
N SER A 551 15.09 19.45 10.95
CA SER A 551 15.99 20.54 11.39
C SER A 551 17.20 19.98 12.17
N MET A 552 18.22 20.80 12.38
CA MET A 552 19.44 20.41 13.10
C MET A 552 19.18 19.71 14.44
N SER A 553 18.28 20.25 15.28
CA SER A 553 17.95 19.65 16.58
C SER A 553 17.18 18.34 16.46
N GLU A 554 16.25 18.27 15.50
CA GLU A 554 15.47 17.07 15.20
C GLU A 554 16.37 15.95 14.66
N GLY A 555 17.28 16.26 13.74
CA GLY A 555 18.24 15.30 13.20
C GLY A 555 19.31 14.87 14.20
N ALA A 556 19.80 15.79 15.05
CA ALA A 556 20.70 15.45 16.15
C ALA A 556 20.05 14.47 17.15
N TYR A 557 18.77 14.68 17.46
CA TYR A 557 18.01 13.75 18.31
C TYR A 557 17.87 12.38 17.64
N VAL A 558 17.36 12.34 16.40
CA VAL A 558 17.10 11.09 15.67
C VAL A 558 18.39 10.28 15.48
N SER A 559 19.45 10.90 14.98
CA SER A 559 20.74 10.23 14.75
C SER A 559 21.32 9.69 16.07
N LYS A 560 21.26 10.46 17.17
CA LYS A 560 21.66 9.99 18.49
C LYS A 560 20.88 8.75 18.93
N GLN A 561 19.56 8.73 18.76
CA GLN A 561 18.76 7.55 19.13
C GLN A 561 19.15 6.31 18.31
N GLY A 562 19.29 6.45 16.99
CA GLY A 562 19.68 5.34 16.13
C GLY A 562 21.10 4.81 16.42
N LEU A 563 22.07 5.70 16.61
CA LEU A 563 23.44 5.34 16.97
C LEU A 563 23.53 4.69 18.36
N LEU A 564 22.77 5.18 19.34
CA LEU A 564 22.70 4.57 20.67
C LEU A 564 22.07 3.17 20.64
N PHE A 565 21.05 2.96 19.81
CA PHE A 565 20.49 1.62 19.59
C PHE A 565 21.56 0.66 19.06
N LEU A 566 22.33 1.07 18.05
CA LEU A 566 23.42 0.27 17.48
C LEU A 566 24.48 -0.07 18.54
N ARG A 567 24.92 0.90 19.34
CA ARG A 567 25.87 0.66 20.45
C ARG A 567 25.35 -0.37 21.43
N CYS A 568 24.10 -0.21 21.89
CA CYS A 568 23.49 -1.15 22.83
C CYS A 568 23.35 -2.56 22.23
N TYR A 569 23.03 -2.67 20.94
CA TYR A 569 22.98 -3.95 20.23
C TYR A 569 24.36 -4.62 20.20
N CYS A 570 25.40 -3.88 19.82
CA CYS A 570 26.78 -4.38 19.78
C CYS A 570 27.29 -4.77 21.17
N GLU A 571 26.95 -4.02 22.21
CA GLU A 571 27.27 -4.35 23.60
C GLU A 571 26.60 -5.67 24.03
N LEU A 572 25.33 -5.87 23.70
CA LEU A 572 24.64 -7.15 23.95
C LEU A 572 25.31 -8.30 23.18
N ALA A 573 25.66 -8.08 21.91
CA ALA A 573 26.38 -9.08 21.12
C ALA A 573 27.73 -9.46 21.75
N GLN A 574 28.49 -8.48 22.24
CA GLN A 574 29.76 -8.71 22.91
C GLN A 574 29.59 -9.50 24.23
N ILE A 575 28.61 -9.13 25.06
CA ILE A 575 28.30 -9.85 26.30
C ILE A 575 27.98 -11.31 25.99
N PHE A 576 27.04 -11.57 25.08
CA PHE A 576 26.65 -12.95 24.77
C PHE A 576 27.75 -13.74 24.04
N PHE A 577 28.60 -13.08 23.24
CA PHE A 577 29.80 -13.70 22.67
C PHE A 577 30.74 -14.18 23.78
N SER A 578 31.01 -13.35 24.78
CA SER A 578 31.87 -13.70 25.93
C SER A 578 31.32 -14.86 26.78
N GLU A 579 30.00 -15.10 26.74
CA GLU A 579 29.33 -16.21 27.41
C GLU A 579 29.23 -17.49 26.56
N GLY A 580 29.91 -17.55 25.42
CA GLY A 580 29.85 -18.71 24.51
C GLY A 580 28.51 -18.84 23.79
N LYS A 581 27.73 -17.75 23.67
CA LYS A 581 26.41 -17.70 23.00
C LYS A 581 26.41 -16.69 21.84
N PRO A 582 27.34 -16.80 20.87
CA PRO A 582 27.52 -15.81 19.80
C PRO A 582 26.29 -15.64 18.89
N ALA A 583 25.42 -16.65 18.83
CA ALA A 583 24.22 -16.65 18.01
C ALA A 583 23.04 -15.86 18.62
N MET A 584 23.16 -15.39 19.87
CA MET A 584 22.07 -14.71 20.57
C MET A 584 21.75 -13.34 20.00
N PHE A 585 22.75 -12.51 19.67
CA PHE A 585 22.58 -11.18 19.05
C PHE A 585 23.41 -11.13 17.77
N PRO A 586 22.89 -11.66 16.64
CA PRO A 586 23.67 -11.81 15.43
C PRO A 586 24.03 -10.45 14.82
N LEU A 587 25.29 -10.28 14.41
CA LEU A 587 25.76 -9.10 13.70
C LEU A 587 25.46 -9.27 12.20
N ILE A 588 24.38 -8.65 11.74
CA ILE A 588 23.92 -8.75 10.34
C ILE A 588 24.22 -7.44 9.58
N PRO A 589 24.44 -7.49 8.25
CA PRO A 589 24.78 -6.30 7.45
C PRO A 589 23.79 -5.12 7.54
N LYS A 590 22.53 -5.39 7.92
CA LYS A 590 21.53 -4.35 8.12
C LYS A 590 21.84 -3.42 9.32
N LEU A 591 22.70 -3.82 10.27
CA LEU A 591 23.19 -2.93 11.33
C LEU A 591 23.99 -1.78 10.70
N HIS A 592 24.91 -2.13 9.81
CA HIS A 592 25.72 -1.18 9.06
C HIS A 592 24.86 -0.29 8.12
N SER A 593 23.81 -0.84 7.53
CA SER A 593 22.86 -0.02 6.74
C SER A 593 22.13 1.02 7.59
N LEU A 594 21.71 0.68 8.82
CA LEU A 594 21.15 1.67 9.74
C LEU A 594 22.20 2.72 10.13
N ASP A 595 23.45 2.31 10.31
CA ASP A 595 24.53 3.22 10.69
C ASP A 595 24.77 4.29 9.61
N HIS A 596 24.84 3.87 8.33
CA HIS A 596 24.87 4.79 7.19
C HIS A 596 23.72 5.81 7.22
N LEU A 597 22.48 5.34 7.44
CA LEU A 597 21.31 6.22 7.50
C LEU A 597 21.41 7.25 8.63
N MET A 598 21.87 6.84 9.82
CA MET A 598 21.97 7.71 10.98
C MET A 598 23.15 8.68 10.89
N LEU A 599 24.29 8.24 10.36
CA LEU A 599 25.44 9.09 10.11
C LEU A 599 25.16 10.11 9.02
N ARG A 600 24.45 9.73 7.96
CA ARG A 600 23.99 10.72 6.95
C ARG A 600 23.16 11.82 7.61
N VAL A 601 22.19 11.45 8.45
CA VAL A 601 21.38 12.44 9.18
C VAL A 601 22.24 13.33 10.09
N HIS A 602 23.19 12.73 10.81
CA HIS A 602 24.11 13.45 11.69
C HIS A 602 24.94 14.49 10.93
N PHE A 603 25.63 14.07 9.87
CA PHE A 603 26.54 14.93 9.11
C PHE A 603 25.80 15.98 8.28
N ASP A 604 24.67 15.62 7.66
CA ASP A 604 23.85 16.58 6.91
C ASP A 604 23.36 17.71 7.83
N CYS A 605 22.90 17.37 9.05
CA CYS A 605 22.47 18.38 10.02
C CYS A 605 23.62 19.30 10.46
N HIS A 606 24.81 18.74 10.70
CA HIS A 606 25.98 19.54 11.06
C HIS A 606 26.45 20.44 9.91
N LYS A 607 26.41 19.95 8.68
CA LYS A 607 26.92 20.67 7.49
C LYS A 607 25.91 21.70 6.95
N CYS A 608 24.64 21.33 6.89
CA CYS A 608 23.61 22.09 6.17
C CYS A 608 22.55 22.71 7.09
N GLY A 609 22.53 22.38 8.38
CA GLY A 609 21.53 22.82 9.35
C GLY A 609 20.22 22.02 9.32
N PHE A 610 20.12 21.03 8.44
CA PHE A 610 18.99 20.11 8.31
C PHE A 610 19.42 18.84 7.57
N SER A 611 18.59 17.80 7.60
CA SER A 611 18.77 16.56 6.85
C SER A 611 17.46 16.12 6.21
N CYS A 612 17.51 15.34 5.14
CA CYS A 612 16.35 14.55 4.71
C CYS A 612 15.92 13.60 5.84
N ASN A 613 14.62 13.43 6.01
CA ASN A 613 14.06 12.40 6.87
C ASN A 613 14.29 11.03 6.21
N PRO A 614 14.95 10.06 6.88
CA PRO A 614 15.26 8.76 6.29
C PRO A 614 14.02 7.90 5.99
N LEU A 615 12.82 8.28 6.46
CA LEU A 615 11.58 7.67 5.98
C LEU A 615 11.21 8.08 4.54
N ALA A 616 11.79 9.15 3.98
CA ALA A 616 11.50 9.55 2.60
C ALA A 616 11.78 8.42 1.59
N THR A 617 12.79 7.59 1.87
CA THR A 617 13.17 6.43 1.06
C THR A 617 12.52 5.13 1.52
N GLY A 618 11.62 5.18 2.52
CA GLY A 618 11.02 3.98 3.08
C GLY A 618 9.95 3.33 2.19
N CYS A 619 9.87 1.99 2.19
CA CYS A 619 9.09 1.24 1.18
C CYS A 619 7.72 0.70 1.64
N GLN A 620 7.17 1.13 2.79
CA GLN A 620 5.95 0.52 3.34
C GLN A 620 4.70 0.69 2.44
N GLN A 621 4.50 1.89 1.89
CA GLN A 621 3.40 2.14 0.94
C GLN A 621 3.68 1.50 -0.42
N ASP A 622 4.96 1.33 -0.76
CA ASP A 622 5.37 0.66 -1.99
C ASP A 622 5.09 -0.84 -1.96
N GLU A 623 5.35 -1.50 -0.82
CA GLU A 623 4.95 -2.89 -0.60
C GLU A 623 3.41 -3.05 -0.65
N ASP A 624 2.65 -2.06 -0.18
CA ASP A 624 1.19 -2.12 -0.25
C ASP A 624 0.69 -2.15 -1.71
N VAL A 625 1.21 -1.26 -2.58
CA VAL A 625 0.85 -1.30 -4.01
C VAL A 625 1.33 -2.59 -4.68
N VAL A 626 2.56 -3.06 -4.39
CA VAL A 626 3.09 -4.33 -4.92
C VAL A 626 2.21 -5.50 -4.51
N GLY A 627 1.81 -5.54 -3.24
CA GLY A 627 0.90 -6.54 -2.68
C GLY A 627 -0.48 -6.51 -3.34
N ARG A 628 -1.06 -5.32 -3.54
CA ARG A 628 -2.36 -5.16 -4.22
C ARG A 628 -2.30 -5.59 -5.67
N VAL A 629 -1.31 -5.12 -6.44
CA VAL A 629 -1.12 -5.50 -7.84
C VAL A 629 -0.85 -7.01 -7.98
N SER A 630 -0.06 -7.59 -7.07
CA SER A 630 0.16 -9.04 -6.99
C SER A 630 -1.13 -9.83 -6.69
N ARG A 631 -2.02 -9.30 -5.85
CA ARG A 631 -3.33 -9.94 -5.60
C ARG A 631 -4.20 -9.89 -6.84
N VAL A 632 -4.21 -8.76 -7.55
CA VAL A 632 -4.91 -8.61 -8.83
C VAL A 632 -4.40 -9.62 -9.86
N SER A 633 -3.07 -9.79 -9.97
CA SER A 633 -2.46 -10.68 -10.95
C SER A 633 -2.77 -12.17 -10.73
N ARG A 634 -3.12 -12.59 -9.51
CA ARG A 634 -3.53 -13.97 -9.21
C ARG A 634 -4.88 -14.34 -9.80
N ARG A 635 -5.67 -13.36 -10.22
CA ARG A 635 -7.05 -13.53 -10.68
C ARG A 635 -7.18 -13.41 -12.21
N VAL A 636 -6.06 -13.34 -12.93
CA VAL A 636 -6.03 -13.22 -14.39
C VAL A 636 -5.32 -14.40 -15.04
N SER A 637 -5.57 -14.61 -16.33
CA SER A 637 -4.89 -15.66 -17.10
C SER A 637 -3.37 -15.45 -17.16
N ILE A 638 -2.60 -16.50 -16.91
CA ILE A 638 -1.13 -16.46 -16.93
C ILE A 638 -0.56 -16.01 -18.29
N ARG A 639 -1.27 -16.33 -19.39
CA ARG A 639 -0.87 -15.98 -20.76
C ARG A 639 -0.98 -14.48 -21.04
N GLN A 640 -1.83 -13.77 -20.31
CA GLN A 640 -2.05 -12.32 -20.45
C GLN A 640 -1.81 -11.59 -19.12
N VAL A 641 -0.96 -12.16 -18.25
CA VAL A 641 -0.82 -11.69 -16.87
C VAL A 641 -0.40 -10.22 -16.80
N ILE A 642 0.48 -9.76 -17.68
CA ILE A 642 0.95 -8.37 -17.72
C ILE A 642 -0.24 -7.45 -18.03
N ARG A 643 -0.82 -7.59 -19.23
CA ARG A 643 -1.93 -6.75 -19.71
C ARG A 643 -3.14 -6.73 -18.77
N ARG A 644 -3.62 -7.92 -18.38
CA ARG A 644 -4.84 -8.03 -17.55
C ARG A 644 -4.62 -7.51 -16.14
N THR A 645 -3.40 -7.64 -15.61
CA THR A 645 -3.09 -7.03 -14.32
C THR A 645 -3.12 -5.52 -14.42
N PHE A 646 -2.55 -4.92 -15.49
CA PHE A 646 -2.67 -3.48 -15.72
C PHE A 646 -4.13 -3.02 -15.85
N GLU A 647 -4.93 -3.67 -16.71
CA GLU A 647 -6.33 -3.27 -16.92
C GLU A 647 -7.14 -3.27 -15.61
N ARG A 648 -6.94 -4.27 -14.76
CA ARG A 648 -7.59 -4.34 -13.44
C ARG A 648 -7.01 -3.38 -12.43
N TYR A 649 -5.69 -3.15 -12.45
CA TYR A 649 -5.04 -2.12 -11.63
C TYR A 649 -5.58 -0.72 -11.95
N LEU A 650 -5.79 -0.39 -13.23
CA LEU A 650 -6.35 0.90 -13.66
C LEU A 650 -7.81 1.07 -13.25
N ALA A 651 -8.60 -0.02 -13.27
CA ALA A 651 -9.98 0.00 -12.77
C ALA A 651 -10.03 0.17 -11.24
N GLY A 652 -9.19 -0.57 -10.50
CA GLY A 652 -9.07 -0.42 -9.04
C GLY A 652 -8.58 0.96 -8.64
N SER A 653 -7.60 1.51 -9.37
CA SER A 653 -7.09 2.87 -9.14
C SER A 653 -8.19 3.90 -9.37
N PHE A 654 -8.96 3.82 -10.46
CA PHE A 654 -10.09 4.72 -10.70
C PHE A 654 -11.08 4.76 -9.53
N ALA A 655 -11.49 3.59 -9.02
CA ALA A 655 -12.42 3.51 -7.90
C ALA A 655 -11.87 4.23 -6.66
N VAL A 656 -10.59 4.03 -6.34
CA VAL A 656 -9.91 4.67 -5.22
C VAL A 656 -9.76 6.18 -5.44
N TRP A 657 -9.44 6.63 -6.66
CA TRP A 657 -9.27 8.05 -6.98
C TRP A 657 -10.59 8.81 -6.86
N VAL A 658 -11.70 8.20 -7.28
CA VAL A 658 -13.06 8.75 -7.08
C VAL A 658 -13.42 8.79 -5.59
N GLU A 659 -13.16 7.72 -4.85
CA GLU A 659 -13.42 7.67 -3.38
C GLU A 659 -12.59 8.70 -2.62
N SER A 660 -11.38 8.99 -3.09
CA SER A 660 -10.49 10.00 -2.51
C SER A 660 -10.84 11.43 -2.96
N GLY A 661 -11.86 11.61 -3.79
CA GLY A 661 -12.26 12.92 -4.32
C GLY A 661 -11.29 13.53 -5.33
N LEU A 662 -10.35 12.74 -5.87
CA LEU A 662 -9.40 13.18 -6.90
C LEU A 662 -10.04 13.22 -8.29
N LEU A 663 -11.01 12.35 -8.54
CA LEU A 663 -11.78 12.31 -9.78
C LEU A 663 -13.27 12.39 -9.50
N ILE A 664 -14.00 13.05 -10.40
CA ILE A 664 -15.46 13.04 -10.40
C ILE A 664 -15.90 11.90 -11.31
N ALA A 665 -16.66 10.94 -10.78
CA ALA A 665 -17.28 9.91 -11.62
C ALA A 665 -18.32 10.57 -12.53
N LYS A 666 -18.22 10.30 -13.83
CA LYS A 666 -19.18 10.78 -14.84
C LYS A 666 -20.56 10.16 -14.66
#